data_AF-A0A1F6K559-F1
#
_entry.id   AF-A0A1F6K559-F1
#
_cell.length_a   1.000
_cell.length_b   1.000
_cell.length_c   1.000
_cell.angle_alpha   90.00
_cell.angle_beta   90.00
_cell.angle_gamma   90.00
#
_symmetry.space_group_name_H-M   'P 1'
#
loop_
_entity.id
_entity.type
_entity.pdbx_description
1 polymer ?
#
loop_
_entity_poly.entity_id
_entity_poly.type
_entity_poly.pdbx_seq_one_letter_code
_entity_poly.pdbx_strand_id
1 'polypeptide(L)'
;MPEEPQPKPDLTASLELQDRLQRINDRRTEDLVYVDEYDLREISSRAYQVGESDRAKVRPVLKKIMNVSVPWARGAKFIRETLYDLAYSPQEISVLSEEAQKAAQREQEISAEVSNGVSPWLARVHHNEHGIRNPYVVGFFQDETGQIKPVYGQRYFRSQRQIENTIFAGRTEVKEVNLLDTQFYPTPNAEILRGENWDLLPDDLRARFNKGELLVTGRDDTYRLNDSDVDALAKSDDPKAIVNHVESKTRQAAAGPKKYFLLYYSDYRSDETGRTGVVMIGENGGIKPLTVLVDDKQFVVEVKGCGMKSGGFGKMHFRTGRDIITGGAEKEQAENEFYRLQDDKRDDAPKAVGSILFSNNGYEQGYIIRLTPSTIRAAYSDNECYPQIESPDMVERILPMYSQLLVDHIYSSTPKVLDRSSHTENLLIWGNGEFSFTDFSDHVAFADKYFPHEENHGGYMTPKQMLKYYVEMVREVPGYVADRDRVSFYDTLNRAFQDKGVALGVEITDDPEQVIQKIWERAMAYQVFNARRQNGYVAEGILKEAQDLVIDSFAIKDISFDTPESFRERFNKGKTDIQTAIDLIKARSADDADKKVVDEWMGLLQEGNLYDALSRLNDVFNAYRNIKDLSEDEQSSIYKAISYFSSFDYALVNPYQKYFEHELDVIKSAQQNVPEQERASLQSAEQELNQRIQSFKVLINGDLGVVMNTLKDPQKTRELISFRFYGK
;
A
#
# COMPACT_ATOMS: atom_id res chain seq x y z
N MET A 1 -47.78 -24.62 -46.51
CA MET A 1 -48.19 -24.85 -45.11
C MET A 1 -48.71 -23.52 -44.59
N PRO A 2 -49.87 -23.46 -43.90
CA PRO A 2 -50.31 -22.24 -43.26
C PRO A 2 -49.35 -21.93 -42.10
N GLU A 3 -48.93 -20.67 -41.98
CA GLU A 3 -48.18 -20.16 -40.82
C GLU A 3 -48.99 -20.44 -39.55
N GLU A 4 -48.34 -21.06 -38.56
CA GLU A 4 -48.92 -21.17 -37.22
C GLU A 4 -49.25 -19.76 -36.70
N PRO A 5 -50.44 -19.54 -36.12
CA PRO A 5 -50.79 -18.25 -35.56
C PRO A 5 -49.81 -17.93 -34.43
N GLN A 6 -49.09 -16.80 -34.56
CA GLN A 6 -48.25 -16.31 -33.48
C GLN A 6 -49.07 -16.16 -32.19
N PRO A 7 -48.57 -16.60 -31.03
CA PRO A 7 -49.28 -16.48 -29.77
C PRO A 7 -49.67 -15.03 -29.53
N LYS A 8 -50.92 -14.80 -29.11
CA LYS A 8 -51.40 -13.46 -28.73
C LYS A 8 -50.47 -12.89 -27.64
N PRO A 9 -50.00 -11.64 -27.75
CA PRO A 9 -49.17 -11.02 -26.71
C PRO A 9 -49.91 -11.04 -25.38
N ASP A 10 -49.28 -11.52 -24.32
CA ASP A 10 -49.77 -11.36 -22.96
C ASP A 10 -49.66 -9.88 -22.57
N LEU A 11 -50.81 -9.18 -22.62
CA LEU A 11 -50.93 -7.77 -22.28
C LEU A 11 -50.51 -7.47 -20.83
N THR A 12 -50.72 -8.40 -19.90
CA THR A 12 -50.31 -8.24 -18.51
C THR A 12 -48.78 -8.35 -18.40
N ALA A 13 -48.19 -9.36 -19.03
CA ALA A 13 -46.73 -9.51 -19.07
C ALA A 13 -46.04 -8.30 -19.73
N SER A 14 -46.65 -7.75 -20.79
CA SER A 14 -46.16 -6.54 -21.46
C SER A 14 -46.19 -5.31 -20.55
N LEU A 15 -47.26 -5.10 -19.77
CA LEU A 15 -47.36 -3.96 -18.85
C LEU A 15 -46.38 -4.08 -17.68
N GLU A 16 -46.26 -5.27 -17.09
CA GLU A 16 -45.31 -5.52 -16.01
C GLU A 16 -43.84 -5.41 -16.46
N LEU A 17 -43.54 -5.84 -17.69
CA LEU A 17 -42.23 -5.66 -18.29
C LEU A 17 -41.90 -4.17 -18.44
N GLN A 18 -42.84 -3.37 -18.96
CA GLN A 18 -42.64 -1.93 -19.11
C GLN A 18 -42.42 -1.22 -17.78
N ASP A 19 -43.20 -1.54 -16.74
CA ASP A 19 -43.01 -1.01 -15.39
C ASP A 19 -41.61 -1.31 -14.83
N ARG A 20 -41.12 -2.55 -15.03
CA ARG A 20 -39.77 -2.96 -14.61
C ARG A 20 -38.66 -2.25 -15.38
N LEU A 21 -38.79 -2.16 -16.70
CA LEU A 21 -37.82 -1.44 -17.53
C LEU A 21 -37.79 0.03 -17.15
N GLN A 22 -38.94 0.64 -16.84
CA GLN A 22 -39.02 2.03 -16.37
C GLN A 22 -38.29 2.22 -15.04
N ARG A 23 -38.50 1.32 -14.06
CA ARG A 23 -37.78 1.37 -12.77
C ARG A 23 -36.26 1.35 -12.90
N ILE A 24 -35.73 0.63 -13.89
CA ILE A 24 -34.27 0.64 -14.15
C ILE A 24 -33.86 1.91 -14.91
N ASN A 25 -34.65 2.35 -15.88
CA ASN A 25 -34.38 3.59 -16.62
C ASN A 25 -34.44 4.85 -15.75
N ASP A 26 -35.22 4.83 -14.67
CA ASP A 26 -35.32 5.94 -13.70
C ASP A 26 -34.11 6.01 -12.75
N ARG A 27 -33.23 5.00 -12.75
CA ARG A 27 -31.99 5.02 -11.96
C ARG A 27 -30.97 5.94 -12.63
N ARG A 28 -30.18 6.64 -11.81
CA ARG A 28 -29.01 7.39 -12.28
C ARG A 28 -27.97 6.39 -12.81
N THR A 29 -27.12 6.81 -13.76
CA THR A 29 -26.08 5.94 -14.33
C THR A 29 -25.22 5.26 -13.26
N GLU A 30 -24.83 6.01 -12.22
CA GLU A 30 -24.01 5.50 -11.11
C GLU A 30 -24.73 4.42 -10.27
N ASP A 31 -26.06 4.39 -10.28
CA ASP A 31 -26.86 3.43 -9.51
C ASP A 31 -27.12 2.12 -10.30
N LEU A 32 -26.85 2.11 -11.62
CA LEU A 32 -27.06 0.95 -12.49
C LEU A 32 -26.11 -0.21 -12.15
N VAL A 33 -24.97 0.09 -11.52
CA VAL A 33 -23.97 -0.90 -11.11
C VAL A 33 -24.47 -1.80 -9.97
N TYR A 34 -25.55 -1.40 -9.30
CA TYR A 34 -26.23 -2.14 -8.22
C TYR A 34 -27.47 -2.90 -8.68
N VAL A 35 -27.77 -2.95 -9.98
CA VAL A 35 -28.83 -3.82 -10.49
C VAL A 35 -28.46 -5.27 -10.20
N ASP A 36 -29.30 -5.94 -9.43
CA ASP A 36 -29.06 -7.31 -9.01
C ASP A 36 -29.65 -8.33 -9.99
N GLU A 37 -29.36 -9.59 -9.70
CA GLU A 37 -29.79 -10.71 -10.53
C GLU A 37 -31.31 -10.96 -10.46
N TYR A 38 -31.97 -10.59 -9.36
CA TYR A 38 -33.40 -10.80 -9.19
C TYR A 38 -34.19 -9.92 -10.16
N ASP A 39 -33.86 -8.63 -10.23
CA ASP A 39 -34.48 -7.69 -11.18
C ASP A 39 -34.33 -8.18 -12.64
N LEU A 40 -33.16 -8.72 -12.99
CA LEU A 40 -32.86 -9.22 -14.33
C LEU A 40 -33.56 -10.54 -14.67
N ARG A 41 -33.70 -11.46 -13.71
CA ARG A 41 -34.49 -12.70 -13.88
C ARG A 41 -35.96 -12.40 -14.13
N GLU A 42 -36.50 -11.41 -13.43
CA GLU A 42 -37.87 -10.96 -13.61
C GLU A 42 -38.11 -10.27 -14.96
N ILE A 43 -37.11 -9.56 -15.50
CA ILE A 43 -37.15 -9.03 -16.87
C ILE A 43 -37.10 -10.18 -17.87
N SER A 44 -36.19 -11.13 -17.69
CA SER A 44 -36.02 -12.29 -18.56
C SER A 44 -37.31 -13.09 -18.68
N SER A 45 -37.94 -13.45 -17.56
CA SER A 45 -39.12 -14.33 -17.54
C SER A 45 -40.28 -13.74 -18.35
N ARG A 46 -40.45 -12.42 -18.31
CA ARG A 46 -41.50 -11.69 -19.04
C ARG A 46 -41.11 -11.41 -20.49
N ALA A 47 -39.85 -11.06 -20.75
CA ALA A 47 -39.37 -10.73 -22.09
C ALA A 47 -39.60 -11.88 -23.08
N TYR A 48 -39.44 -13.13 -22.65
CA TYR A 48 -39.71 -14.30 -23.51
C TYR A 48 -41.19 -14.61 -23.73
N GLN A 49 -42.10 -13.95 -23.00
CA GLN A 49 -43.56 -14.12 -23.14
C GLN A 49 -44.20 -13.05 -24.04
N VAL A 50 -43.42 -12.07 -24.50
CA VAL A 50 -43.92 -10.93 -25.30
C VAL A 50 -43.33 -10.91 -26.72
N GLY A 51 -43.96 -10.12 -27.60
CA GLY A 51 -43.54 -9.97 -28.99
C GLY A 51 -42.21 -9.22 -29.15
N GLU A 52 -41.64 -9.25 -30.36
CA GLU A 52 -40.37 -8.58 -30.68
C GLU A 52 -40.38 -7.07 -30.41
N SER A 53 -41.54 -6.42 -30.60
CA SER A 53 -41.72 -4.98 -30.32
C SER A 53 -41.41 -4.61 -28.86
N ASP A 54 -41.84 -5.44 -27.90
CA ASP A 54 -41.58 -5.20 -26.48
C ASP A 54 -40.20 -5.73 -26.07
N ARG A 55 -39.73 -6.84 -26.65
CA ARG A 55 -38.35 -7.32 -26.46
C ARG A 55 -37.31 -6.30 -26.93
N ALA A 56 -37.57 -5.59 -28.02
CA ALA A 56 -36.68 -4.53 -28.50
C ALA A 56 -36.49 -3.40 -27.48
N LYS A 57 -37.44 -3.17 -26.57
CA LYS A 57 -37.33 -2.18 -25.47
C LYS A 57 -36.42 -2.66 -24.34
N VAL A 58 -36.18 -3.97 -24.23
CA VAL A 58 -35.28 -4.57 -23.23
C VAL A 58 -33.81 -4.30 -23.59
N ARG A 59 -33.46 -4.37 -24.89
CA ARG A 59 -32.08 -4.23 -25.38
C ARG A 59 -31.36 -3.01 -24.82
N PRO A 60 -31.89 -1.77 -24.93
CA PRO A 60 -31.18 -0.60 -24.42
C PRO A 60 -30.99 -0.67 -22.90
N VAL A 61 -31.95 -1.17 -22.13
CA VAL A 61 -31.82 -1.28 -20.67
C VAL A 61 -30.68 -2.22 -20.28
N LEU A 62 -30.55 -3.37 -20.94
CA LEU A 62 -29.45 -4.31 -20.68
C LEU A 62 -28.10 -3.73 -21.13
N LYS A 63 -28.04 -3.07 -22.29
CA LYS A 63 -26.83 -2.38 -22.77
C LYS A 63 -26.38 -1.26 -21.83
N LYS A 64 -27.30 -0.47 -21.27
CA LYS A 64 -26.98 0.57 -20.26
C LYS A 64 -26.21 -0.02 -19.09
N ILE A 65 -26.70 -1.12 -18.51
CA ILE A 65 -26.06 -1.79 -17.37
C ILE A 65 -24.65 -2.26 -17.77
N MET A 66 -24.50 -2.88 -18.94
CA MET A 66 -23.20 -3.37 -19.42
C MET A 66 -22.19 -2.26 -19.74
N ASN A 67 -22.63 -1.07 -20.14
CA ASN A 67 -21.75 0.04 -20.53
C ASN A 67 -21.10 0.72 -19.32
N VAL A 68 -21.70 0.62 -18.13
CA VAL A 68 -21.30 1.39 -16.94
C VAL A 68 -20.83 0.50 -15.79
N SER A 69 -21.17 -0.79 -15.83
CA SER A 69 -20.81 -1.75 -14.79
C SER A 69 -19.52 -2.50 -15.12
N VAL A 70 -18.73 -2.80 -14.09
CA VAL A 70 -17.58 -3.70 -14.22
C VAL A 70 -18.04 -5.09 -14.71
N PRO A 71 -17.26 -5.80 -15.54
CA PRO A 71 -17.70 -7.05 -16.16
C PRO A 71 -18.14 -8.16 -15.19
N TRP A 72 -17.54 -8.18 -13.99
CA TRP A 72 -17.83 -9.15 -12.94
C TRP A 72 -18.88 -8.69 -11.91
N ALA A 73 -19.50 -7.52 -12.09
CA ALA A 73 -20.67 -7.16 -11.31
C ALA A 73 -21.77 -8.20 -11.56
N ARG A 74 -22.46 -8.66 -10.50
CA ARG A 74 -23.44 -9.75 -10.61
C ARG A 74 -24.44 -9.53 -11.75
N GLY A 75 -25.01 -8.34 -11.86
CA GLY A 75 -25.95 -8.00 -12.93
C GLY A 75 -25.31 -8.03 -14.33
N ALA A 76 -24.17 -7.37 -14.53
CA ALA A 76 -23.48 -7.35 -15.82
C ALA A 76 -23.03 -8.75 -16.27
N LYS A 77 -22.50 -9.56 -15.33
CA LYS A 77 -22.13 -10.95 -15.57
C LYS A 77 -23.35 -11.78 -16.00
N PHE A 78 -24.45 -11.67 -15.26
CA PHE A 78 -25.69 -12.39 -15.58
C PHE A 78 -26.23 -12.03 -16.97
N ILE A 79 -26.19 -10.74 -17.35
CA ILE A 79 -26.61 -10.31 -18.70
C ILE A 79 -25.74 -10.99 -19.77
N ARG A 80 -24.42 -10.97 -19.61
CA ARG A 80 -23.48 -11.56 -20.58
C ARG A 80 -23.63 -13.07 -20.72
N GLU A 81 -23.94 -13.76 -19.62
CA GLU A 81 -24.04 -15.23 -19.60
C GLU A 81 -25.43 -15.75 -19.97
N THR A 82 -26.49 -15.02 -19.63
CA THR A 82 -27.88 -15.54 -19.67
C THR A 82 -28.83 -14.72 -20.54
N LEU A 83 -28.57 -13.42 -20.74
CA LEU A 83 -29.48 -12.50 -21.45
C LEU A 83 -28.84 -11.87 -22.70
N TYR A 84 -27.80 -12.50 -23.25
CA TYR A 84 -27.02 -11.93 -24.33
C TYR A 84 -27.84 -11.72 -25.62
N ASP A 85 -28.75 -12.64 -25.92
CA ASP A 85 -29.67 -12.60 -27.06
C ASP A 85 -30.81 -11.57 -26.87
N LEU A 86 -31.16 -11.25 -25.62
CA LEU A 86 -32.06 -10.14 -25.30
C LEU A 86 -31.35 -8.78 -25.30
N ALA A 87 -30.02 -8.76 -25.11
CA ALA A 87 -29.24 -7.54 -25.07
C ALA A 87 -28.83 -7.04 -26.46
N TYR A 88 -28.66 -7.94 -27.43
CA TYR A 88 -28.19 -7.62 -28.78
C TYR A 88 -29.11 -8.19 -29.86
N SER A 89 -29.22 -7.50 -30.99
CA SER A 89 -29.89 -8.02 -32.18
C SER A 89 -29.06 -9.14 -32.84
N PRO A 90 -29.68 -10.00 -33.68
CA PRO A 90 -28.94 -11.04 -34.42
C PRO A 90 -27.78 -10.50 -35.26
N GLN A 91 -27.93 -9.30 -35.83
CA GLN A 91 -26.88 -8.64 -36.62
C GLN A 91 -25.69 -8.24 -35.75
N GLU A 92 -25.94 -7.65 -34.58
CA GLU A 92 -24.89 -7.29 -33.63
C GLU A 92 -24.17 -8.52 -33.09
N ILE A 93 -24.92 -9.59 -32.78
CA ILE A 93 -24.35 -10.87 -32.34
C ILE A 93 -23.40 -11.43 -33.39
N SER A 94 -23.72 -11.32 -34.69
CA SER A 94 -22.82 -11.75 -35.77
C SER A 94 -21.49 -10.99 -35.73
N VAL A 95 -21.53 -9.66 -35.62
CA VAL A 95 -20.31 -8.82 -35.56
C VAL A 95 -19.50 -9.11 -34.29
N LEU A 96 -20.16 -9.25 -33.14
CA LEU A 96 -19.50 -9.56 -31.87
C LEU A 96 -18.89 -10.98 -31.88
N SER A 97 -19.50 -11.92 -32.61
CA SER A 97 -18.99 -13.28 -32.79
C SER A 97 -17.75 -13.31 -33.68
N GLU A 98 -17.72 -12.53 -34.76
CA GLU A 98 -16.52 -12.36 -35.59
C GLU A 98 -15.36 -11.76 -34.78
N GLU A 99 -15.63 -10.75 -33.96
CA GLU A 99 -14.62 -10.18 -33.06
C GLU A 99 -14.13 -11.21 -32.02
N ALA A 100 -15.01 -12.08 -31.54
CA ALA A 100 -14.63 -13.17 -30.65
C ALA A 100 -13.73 -14.21 -31.31
N GLN A 101 -13.98 -14.54 -32.58
CA GLN A 101 -13.13 -15.44 -33.35
C GLN A 101 -11.74 -14.85 -33.58
N LYS A 102 -11.66 -13.56 -33.93
CA LYS A 102 -10.37 -12.85 -34.05
C LYS A 102 -9.61 -12.82 -32.74
N ALA A 103 -10.28 -12.56 -31.63
CA ALA A 103 -9.66 -12.62 -30.31
C ALA A 103 -9.13 -14.03 -29.98
N ALA A 104 -9.89 -15.08 -30.28
CA ALA A 104 -9.43 -16.45 -30.08
C ALA A 104 -8.22 -16.81 -30.96
N GLN A 105 -8.17 -16.31 -32.20
CA GLN A 105 -7.00 -16.46 -33.07
C GLN A 105 -5.78 -15.72 -32.51
N ARG A 106 -5.93 -14.47 -32.07
CA ARG A 106 -4.85 -13.70 -31.41
C ARG A 106 -4.28 -14.45 -30.21
N GLU A 107 -5.10 -15.06 -29.36
CA GLU A 107 -4.61 -15.85 -28.22
C GLU A 107 -3.80 -17.09 -28.64
N GLN A 108 -4.12 -17.71 -29.79
CA GLN A 108 -3.28 -18.77 -30.36
C GLN A 108 -1.93 -18.23 -30.83
N GLU A 109 -1.92 -17.06 -31.47
CA GLU A 109 -0.69 -16.38 -31.92
C GLU A 109 0.19 -15.97 -30.74
N ILE A 110 -0.40 -15.37 -29.69
CA ILE A 110 0.26 -15.06 -28.41
C ILE A 110 0.88 -16.32 -27.80
N SER A 111 0.11 -17.41 -27.70
CA SER A 111 0.59 -18.67 -27.11
C SER A 111 1.78 -19.26 -27.88
N ALA A 112 1.77 -19.11 -29.21
CA ALA A 112 2.88 -19.53 -30.06
C ALA A 112 4.14 -18.67 -29.87
N GLU A 113 4.00 -17.35 -29.76
CA GLU A 113 5.12 -16.43 -29.45
C GLU A 113 5.74 -16.73 -28.09
N VAL A 114 4.90 -16.95 -27.07
CA VAL A 114 5.37 -17.33 -25.73
C VAL A 114 6.12 -18.66 -25.75
N SER A 115 5.61 -19.64 -26.49
CA SER A 115 6.28 -20.94 -26.68
C SER A 115 7.63 -20.80 -27.40
N ASN A 116 7.82 -19.74 -28.18
CA ASN A 116 9.08 -19.40 -28.85
C ASN A 116 10.01 -18.51 -28.00
N GLY A 117 9.68 -18.26 -26.73
CA GLY A 117 10.52 -17.54 -25.78
C GLY A 117 10.25 -16.04 -25.67
N VAL A 118 9.23 -15.51 -26.34
CA VAL A 118 8.77 -14.12 -26.12
C VAL A 118 8.14 -14.03 -24.74
N SER A 119 8.37 -12.93 -24.01
CA SER A 119 7.72 -12.75 -22.71
C SER A 119 6.18 -12.73 -22.86
N PRO A 120 5.40 -13.37 -21.96
CA PRO A 120 3.94 -13.39 -22.06
C PRO A 120 3.30 -12.00 -22.14
N TRP A 121 3.90 -11.03 -21.47
CA TRP A 121 3.48 -9.65 -21.52
C TRP A 121 3.69 -9.05 -22.91
N LEU A 122 4.90 -9.14 -23.43
CA LEU A 122 5.25 -8.54 -24.73
C LEU A 122 4.38 -9.11 -25.85
N ALA A 123 4.20 -10.43 -25.87
CA ALA A 123 3.30 -11.09 -26.81
C ALA A 123 1.87 -10.54 -26.70
N ARG A 124 1.34 -10.37 -25.48
CA ARG A 124 0.01 -9.77 -25.30
C ARG A 124 -0.08 -8.37 -25.87
N VAL A 125 0.93 -7.51 -25.67
CA VAL A 125 0.84 -6.15 -26.20
C VAL A 125 1.09 -6.05 -27.69
N HIS A 126 1.93 -6.90 -28.29
CA HIS A 126 2.09 -6.97 -29.74
C HIS A 126 0.75 -7.18 -30.46
N HIS A 127 -0.14 -7.96 -29.85
CA HIS A 127 -1.46 -8.29 -30.38
C HIS A 127 -2.59 -7.41 -29.81
N ASN A 128 -2.26 -6.44 -28.95
CA ASN A 128 -3.22 -5.57 -28.31
C ASN A 128 -3.46 -4.29 -29.13
N GLU A 129 -4.68 -4.14 -29.62
CA GLU A 129 -5.08 -3.02 -30.46
C GLU A 129 -6.35 -2.35 -29.96
N HIS A 130 -6.50 -1.07 -30.31
CA HIS A 130 -7.72 -0.31 -30.02
C HIS A 130 -8.91 -0.92 -30.78
N GLY A 131 -9.94 -1.34 -30.05
CA GLY A 131 -11.05 -2.06 -30.66
C GLY A 131 -12.24 -2.24 -29.73
N ILE A 132 -13.26 -2.97 -30.21
CA ILE A 132 -14.55 -3.15 -29.50
C ILE A 132 -14.34 -3.70 -28.08
N ARG A 133 -13.37 -4.60 -27.90
CA ARG A 133 -13.02 -5.22 -26.62
C ARG A 133 -12.09 -4.36 -25.76
N ASN A 134 -11.26 -3.54 -26.41
CA ASN A 134 -10.23 -2.70 -25.81
C ASN A 134 -10.40 -1.23 -26.19
N PRO A 135 -11.47 -0.55 -25.73
CA PRO A 135 -11.82 0.80 -26.18
C PRO A 135 -11.07 1.93 -25.46
N TYR A 136 -10.25 1.65 -24.45
CA TYR A 136 -9.55 2.68 -23.67
C TYR A 136 -8.05 2.45 -23.69
N VAL A 137 -7.24 3.53 -23.69
CA VAL A 137 -5.83 3.41 -23.29
C VAL A 137 -5.81 3.20 -21.78
N VAL A 138 -5.22 2.10 -21.34
CA VAL A 138 -5.16 1.68 -19.93
C VAL A 138 -3.75 1.67 -19.37
N GLY A 139 -2.74 1.91 -20.21
CA GLY A 139 -1.36 2.02 -19.78
C GLY A 139 -0.39 2.14 -20.93
N PHE A 140 0.88 2.03 -20.60
CA PHE A 140 1.99 2.13 -21.55
C PHE A 140 3.06 1.10 -21.22
N PHE A 141 3.79 0.67 -22.25
CA PHE A 141 4.96 -0.17 -22.09
C PHE A 141 6.05 0.25 -23.08
N GLN A 142 7.31 0.08 -22.69
CA GLN A 142 8.47 0.20 -23.56
C GLN A 142 8.70 -1.14 -24.26
N ASP A 143 8.74 -1.16 -25.59
CA ASP A 143 9.07 -2.35 -26.39
C ASP A 143 10.58 -2.66 -26.43
N GLU A 144 10.98 -3.75 -27.08
CA GLU A 144 12.39 -4.14 -27.21
C GLU A 144 13.26 -3.11 -27.96
N THR A 145 12.65 -2.22 -28.74
CA THR A 145 13.34 -1.13 -29.45
C THR A 145 13.50 0.13 -28.59
N GLY A 146 13.03 0.09 -27.34
CA GLY A 146 13.04 1.23 -26.43
C GLY A 146 11.91 2.22 -26.68
N GLN A 147 10.89 1.90 -27.49
CA GLN A 147 9.80 2.83 -27.82
C GLN A 147 8.60 2.62 -26.90
N ILE A 148 7.96 3.72 -26.47
CA ILE A 148 6.71 3.63 -25.70
C ILE A 148 5.55 3.34 -26.64
N LYS A 149 4.74 2.35 -26.24
CA LYS A 149 3.53 1.92 -26.93
C LYS A 149 2.33 1.96 -25.97
N PRO A 150 1.14 2.38 -26.46
CA PRO A 150 -0.08 2.32 -25.65
C PRO A 150 -0.53 0.88 -25.46
N VAL A 151 -1.09 0.60 -24.28
CA VAL A 151 -1.85 -0.60 -23.97
C VAL A 151 -3.33 -0.22 -23.98
N TYR A 152 -4.11 -0.90 -24.79
CA TYR A 152 -5.55 -0.76 -24.89
C TYR A 152 -6.27 -1.85 -24.09
N GLY A 153 -7.34 -1.49 -23.38
CA GLY A 153 -8.06 -2.43 -22.55
C GLY A 153 -9.43 -1.93 -22.16
N GLN A 154 -10.08 -2.71 -21.30
CA GLN A 154 -11.25 -2.23 -20.57
C GLN A 154 -10.82 -1.26 -19.48
N ARG A 155 -11.69 -0.28 -19.19
CA ARG A 155 -11.46 0.73 -18.16
C ARG A 155 -11.25 0.15 -16.76
N TYR A 156 -11.87 -1.00 -16.49
CA TYR A 156 -11.90 -1.64 -15.19
C TYR A 156 -11.01 -2.87 -15.19
N PHE A 157 -10.31 -3.09 -14.08
CA PHE A 157 -9.44 -4.24 -13.87
C PHE A 157 -9.33 -4.53 -12.38
N ARG A 158 -8.71 -5.65 -12.00
CA ARG A 158 -8.42 -5.95 -10.59
C ARG A 158 -6.94 -5.73 -10.30
N SER A 159 -6.66 -5.16 -9.12
CA SER A 159 -5.35 -5.26 -8.48
C SER A 159 -5.45 -6.42 -7.49
N GLN A 160 -4.95 -7.58 -7.88
CA GLN A 160 -4.93 -8.78 -7.05
C GLN A 160 -3.75 -8.76 -6.09
N ARG A 161 -4.03 -9.04 -4.82
CA ARG A 161 -3.04 -9.26 -3.77
C ARG A 161 -3.43 -10.56 -3.08
N GLN A 162 -2.60 -11.59 -3.18
CA GLN A 162 -2.91 -12.90 -2.61
C GLN A 162 -2.55 -12.90 -1.13
N ILE A 163 -3.52 -12.84 -0.23
CA ILE A 163 -3.21 -12.75 1.20
C ILE A 163 -3.99 -13.80 1.98
N GLU A 164 -3.27 -14.77 2.54
CA GLU A 164 -3.80 -15.67 3.57
C GLU A 164 -3.44 -15.14 4.96
N ASN A 165 -4.44 -14.80 5.78
CA ASN A 165 -4.31 -14.54 7.23
C ASN A 165 -3.11 -13.66 7.66
N THR A 166 -2.71 -12.65 6.87
CA THR A 166 -1.72 -11.67 7.33
C THR A 166 -2.41 -10.54 8.09
N ILE A 167 -1.70 -9.98 9.06
CA ILE A 167 -2.13 -8.88 9.92
C ILE A 167 -2.33 -7.54 9.17
N PHE A 168 -2.12 -7.48 7.84
CA PHE A 168 -2.07 -6.23 7.07
C PHE A 168 -3.08 -6.09 5.93
N ALA A 169 -4.15 -6.91 5.92
CA ALA A 169 -5.39 -6.66 5.17
C ALA A 169 -5.23 -5.96 3.80
N GLY A 170 -4.34 -6.45 2.92
CA GLY A 170 -4.38 -6.10 1.52
C GLY A 170 -5.62 -6.72 0.88
N ARG A 171 -6.33 -5.94 0.06
CA ARG A 171 -7.60 -6.32 -0.55
C ARG A 171 -7.40 -6.48 -2.05
N THR A 172 -8.09 -7.45 -2.65
CA THR A 172 -8.32 -7.40 -4.10
C THR A 172 -9.16 -6.16 -4.37
N GLU A 173 -8.54 -5.17 -4.99
CA GLU A 173 -9.16 -3.88 -5.29
C GLU A 173 -9.65 -3.88 -6.73
N VAL A 174 -10.86 -3.37 -6.94
CA VAL A 174 -11.33 -3.08 -8.29
C VAL A 174 -10.85 -1.67 -8.63
N LYS A 175 -10.05 -1.58 -9.68
CA LYS A 175 -9.48 -0.33 -10.17
C LYS A 175 -10.23 0.18 -11.39
N GLU A 176 -10.19 1.49 -11.59
CA GLU A 176 -10.68 2.19 -12.76
C GLU A 176 -9.54 3.06 -13.34
N VAL A 177 -9.40 3.07 -14.67
CA VAL A 177 -8.52 4.00 -15.38
C VAL A 177 -9.28 5.26 -15.74
N ASN A 178 -8.81 6.41 -15.31
CA ASN A 178 -9.37 7.72 -15.63
C ASN A 178 -8.48 8.50 -16.58
N LEU A 179 -9.08 9.31 -17.46
CA LEU A 179 -8.36 10.30 -18.25
C LEU A 179 -8.81 11.68 -17.79
N LEU A 180 -8.16 12.15 -16.73
CA LEU A 180 -8.55 13.34 -16.00
C LEU A 180 -7.96 14.57 -16.69
N ASP A 181 -8.78 15.61 -16.83
CA ASP A 181 -8.26 16.95 -17.10
C ASP A 181 -7.36 17.42 -15.94
N THR A 182 -6.60 18.49 -16.19
CA THR A 182 -5.66 19.00 -15.21
C THR A 182 -5.63 20.51 -15.17
N GLN A 183 -5.11 21.02 -14.07
CA GLN A 183 -4.82 22.44 -13.87
C GLN A 183 -3.43 22.61 -13.27
N PHE A 184 -2.81 23.76 -13.55
CA PHE A 184 -1.57 24.19 -12.89
C PHE A 184 -1.92 24.84 -11.56
N TYR A 185 -1.52 24.18 -10.47
CA TYR A 185 -1.74 24.63 -9.10
C TYR A 185 -0.47 25.33 -8.56
N PRO A 186 -0.50 26.63 -8.27
CA PRO A 186 0.67 27.35 -7.77
C PRO A 186 0.97 26.98 -6.31
N THR A 187 2.24 26.67 -6.02
CA THR A 187 2.73 26.43 -4.66
C THR A 187 3.79 27.48 -4.29
N PRO A 188 3.41 28.56 -3.59
CA PRO A 188 4.35 29.60 -3.20
C PRO A 188 5.48 29.05 -2.33
N ASN A 189 6.70 29.53 -2.56
CA ASN A 189 7.91 29.13 -1.83
C ASN A 189 8.27 27.64 -1.93
N ALA A 190 7.80 26.94 -2.96
CA ALA A 190 8.18 25.56 -3.18
C ALA A 190 9.70 25.41 -3.38
N GLU A 191 10.26 24.39 -2.76
CA GLU A 191 11.63 23.95 -2.97
C GLU A 191 11.64 22.94 -4.12
N ILE A 192 12.60 23.05 -5.04
CA ILE A 192 12.68 22.19 -6.23
C ILE A 192 13.99 21.41 -6.19
N LEU A 193 13.88 20.10 -5.99
CA LEU A 193 14.97 19.15 -6.18
C LEU A 193 15.02 18.73 -7.65
N ARG A 194 16.14 18.99 -8.32
CA ARG A 194 16.32 18.68 -9.75
C ARG A 194 17.22 17.46 -9.92
N GLY A 195 16.78 16.49 -10.70
CA GLY A 195 17.60 15.36 -11.11
C GLY A 195 18.33 15.60 -12.43
N GLU A 196 19.17 14.65 -12.81
CA GLU A 196 19.98 14.68 -14.04
C GLU A 196 19.11 14.80 -15.30
N ASN A 197 17.87 14.31 -15.26
CA ASN A 197 16.92 14.31 -16.38
C ASN A 197 15.99 15.55 -16.40
N TRP A 198 16.14 16.53 -15.50
CA TRP A 198 15.24 17.68 -15.39
C TRP A 198 15.11 18.48 -16.69
N ASP A 199 16.23 18.67 -17.39
CA ASP A 199 16.29 19.46 -18.61
C ASP A 199 15.72 18.74 -19.84
N LEU A 200 15.35 17.46 -19.71
CA LEU A 200 14.69 16.70 -20.78
C LEU A 200 13.16 16.91 -20.81
N LEU A 201 12.58 17.54 -19.79
CA LEU A 201 11.17 17.90 -19.80
C LEU A 201 10.87 18.97 -20.87
N PRO A 202 9.67 18.97 -21.48
CA PRO A 202 9.25 20.02 -22.40
C PRO A 202 9.37 21.41 -21.78
N ASP A 203 9.87 22.38 -22.55
CA ASP A 203 10.16 23.74 -22.07
C ASP A 203 8.98 24.40 -21.34
N ASP A 204 7.76 24.22 -21.85
CA ASP A 204 6.55 24.80 -21.27
C ASP A 204 6.19 24.18 -19.92
N LEU A 205 6.34 22.85 -19.78
CA LEU A 205 6.10 22.15 -18.52
C LEU A 205 7.21 22.46 -17.51
N ARG A 206 8.47 22.42 -17.95
CA ARG A 206 9.65 22.76 -17.13
C ARG A 206 9.57 24.19 -16.61
N ALA A 207 9.12 25.14 -17.43
CA ALA A 207 8.93 26.54 -17.02
C ALA A 207 7.84 26.71 -15.94
N ARG A 208 6.78 25.89 -15.97
CA ARG A 208 5.73 25.86 -14.95
C ARG A 208 6.25 25.26 -13.64
N PHE A 209 6.90 24.11 -13.72
CA PHE A 209 7.52 23.47 -12.55
C PHE A 209 8.58 24.35 -11.89
N ASN A 210 9.39 25.07 -12.68
CA ASN A 210 10.36 26.05 -12.16
C ASN A 210 9.74 27.21 -11.37
N LYS A 211 8.43 27.47 -11.52
CA LYS A 211 7.67 28.46 -10.74
C LYS A 211 6.97 27.84 -9.52
N GLY A 212 7.16 26.55 -9.26
CA GLY A 212 6.40 25.82 -8.25
C GLY A 212 4.93 25.57 -8.66
N GLU A 213 4.60 25.56 -9.95
CA GLU A 213 3.24 25.25 -10.40
C GLU A 213 3.10 23.74 -10.67
N LEU A 214 2.31 23.03 -9.88
CA LEU A 214 2.11 21.58 -9.98
C LEU A 214 1.02 21.23 -10.99
N LEU A 215 1.14 20.09 -11.68
CA LEU A 215 0.04 19.55 -12.47
C LEU A 215 -0.87 18.73 -11.55
N VAL A 216 -2.08 19.21 -11.29
CA VAL A 216 -3.05 18.62 -10.36
C VAL A 216 -4.32 18.20 -11.10
N THR A 217 -4.92 17.10 -10.68
CA THR A 217 -6.17 16.56 -11.25
C THR A 217 -7.28 17.61 -11.23
N GLY A 218 -8.00 17.71 -12.34
CA GLY A 218 -9.28 18.38 -12.44
C GLY A 218 -10.44 17.43 -12.10
N ARG A 219 -11.67 17.87 -12.36
CA ARG A 219 -12.89 17.12 -12.02
C ARG A 219 -13.43 16.31 -13.19
N ASP A 220 -12.96 16.59 -14.40
CA ASP A 220 -13.55 16.08 -15.61
C ASP A 220 -12.77 14.87 -16.11
N ASP A 221 -13.46 13.74 -16.12
CA ASP A 221 -12.94 12.47 -16.60
C ASP A 221 -13.42 12.23 -18.03
N THR A 222 -12.52 12.37 -19.00
CA THR A 222 -12.81 12.28 -20.44
C THR A 222 -13.36 10.91 -20.84
N TYR A 223 -13.00 9.86 -20.10
CA TYR A 223 -13.48 8.49 -20.32
C TYR A 223 -14.85 8.24 -19.67
N ARG A 224 -15.32 9.09 -18.75
CA ARG A 224 -16.62 8.92 -18.11
C ARG A 224 -17.75 9.12 -19.12
N LEU A 225 -18.71 8.19 -19.11
CA LEU A 225 -19.97 8.32 -19.81
C LEU A 225 -20.97 9.04 -18.91
N ASN A 226 -21.54 10.15 -19.38
CA ASN A 226 -22.66 10.81 -18.70
C ASN A 226 -23.98 10.11 -19.06
N ASP A 227 -25.08 10.45 -18.37
CA ASP A 227 -26.39 9.82 -18.61
C ASP A 227 -26.81 9.88 -20.09
N SER A 228 -26.56 11.01 -20.77
CA SER A 228 -26.91 11.16 -22.19
C SER A 228 -26.07 10.30 -23.12
N ASP A 229 -24.78 10.11 -22.82
CA ASP A 229 -23.89 9.24 -23.57
C ASP A 229 -24.31 7.78 -23.40
N VAL A 230 -24.60 7.37 -22.16
CA VAL A 230 -25.04 6.01 -21.83
C VAL A 230 -26.33 5.68 -22.57
N ASP A 231 -27.29 6.60 -22.58
CA ASP A 231 -28.54 6.48 -23.30
C ASP A 231 -28.34 6.37 -24.82
N ALA A 232 -27.48 7.21 -25.40
CA ALA A 232 -27.22 7.21 -26.84
C ALA A 232 -26.52 5.91 -27.27
N LEU A 233 -25.49 5.50 -26.53
CA LEU A 233 -24.72 4.28 -26.80
C LEU A 233 -25.59 3.03 -26.63
N ALA A 234 -26.45 2.98 -25.61
CA ALA A 234 -27.34 1.85 -25.39
C ALA A 234 -28.43 1.70 -26.47
N LYS A 235 -28.78 2.78 -27.17
CA LYS A 235 -29.73 2.77 -28.31
C LYS A 235 -29.06 2.48 -29.65
N SER A 236 -27.73 2.46 -29.70
CA SER A 236 -26.99 2.18 -30.93
C SER A 236 -27.06 0.69 -31.29
N ASP A 237 -27.25 0.42 -32.58
CA ASP A 237 -27.12 -0.91 -33.18
C ASP A 237 -25.70 -1.15 -33.75
N ASP A 238 -24.79 -0.19 -33.62
CA ASP A 238 -23.37 -0.33 -33.98
C ASP A 238 -22.55 -0.83 -32.77
N PRO A 239 -21.99 -2.06 -32.81
CA PRO A 239 -21.12 -2.59 -31.76
C PRO A 239 -19.84 -1.76 -31.53
N LYS A 240 -19.43 -0.91 -32.49
CA LYS A 240 -18.28 -0.01 -32.36
C LYS A 240 -18.61 1.34 -31.74
N ALA A 241 -19.87 1.59 -31.36
CA ALA A 241 -20.31 2.91 -30.89
C ALA A 241 -19.49 3.42 -29.69
N ILE A 242 -19.14 2.57 -28.73
CA ILE A 242 -18.33 2.96 -27.57
C ILE A 242 -16.92 3.41 -28.01
N VAL A 243 -16.25 2.63 -28.87
CA VAL A 243 -14.91 2.97 -29.38
C VAL A 243 -14.94 4.31 -30.09
N ASN A 244 -15.87 4.46 -31.04
CA ASN A 244 -16.03 5.70 -31.81
C ASN A 244 -16.33 6.90 -30.91
N HIS A 245 -17.11 6.69 -29.84
CA HIS A 245 -17.42 7.71 -28.85
C HIS A 245 -16.20 8.13 -28.03
N VAL A 246 -15.40 7.16 -27.55
CA VAL A 246 -14.16 7.44 -26.81
C VAL A 246 -13.16 8.19 -27.71
N GLU A 247 -12.98 7.78 -28.96
CA GLU A 247 -12.15 8.53 -29.91
C GLU A 247 -12.66 9.94 -30.14
N SER A 248 -13.96 10.10 -30.34
CA SER A 248 -14.57 11.41 -30.56
C SER A 248 -14.36 12.34 -29.36
N LYS A 249 -14.63 11.85 -28.14
CA LYS A 249 -14.44 12.61 -26.90
C LYS A 249 -12.98 12.99 -26.68
N THR A 250 -12.04 12.08 -26.87
CA THR A 250 -10.60 12.36 -26.71
C THR A 250 -10.11 13.38 -27.74
N ARG A 251 -10.55 13.29 -29.00
CA ARG A 251 -10.27 14.30 -30.03
C ARG A 251 -10.85 15.67 -29.67
N GLN A 252 -12.08 15.71 -29.16
CA GLN A 252 -12.73 16.95 -28.72
C GLN A 252 -12.03 17.58 -27.51
N ALA A 253 -11.63 16.77 -26.53
CA ALA A 253 -10.90 17.24 -25.35
C ALA A 253 -9.53 17.84 -25.74
N ALA A 254 -8.84 17.20 -26.67
CA ALA A 254 -7.58 17.67 -27.26
C ALA A 254 -7.72 18.85 -28.24
N ALA A 255 -8.94 19.28 -28.56
CA ALA A 255 -9.14 20.38 -29.48
C ALA A 255 -8.69 21.72 -28.87
N GLY A 256 -8.05 22.55 -29.69
CA GLY A 256 -7.59 23.88 -29.32
C GLY A 256 -6.11 23.91 -28.90
N PRO A 257 -5.73 24.81 -27.97
CA PRO A 257 -4.35 24.93 -27.52
C PRO A 257 -3.91 23.67 -26.76
N LYS A 258 -2.58 23.48 -26.67
CA LYS A 258 -1.97 22.38 -25.91
C LYS A 258 -2.55 22.32 -24.50
N LYS A 259 -3.03 21.14 -24.11
CA LYS A 259 -3.54 20.83 -22.77
C LYS A 259 -2.84 19.61 -22.20
N TYR A 260 -2.85 19.52 -20.88
CA TYR A 260 -2.34 18.37 -20.16
C TYR A 260 -3.49 17.59 -19.52
N PHE A 261 -3.31 16.28 -19.44
CA PHE A 261 -4.22 15.34 -18.81
C PHE A 261 -3.41 14.38 -17.94
N LEU A 262 -4.08 13.64 -17.06
CA LEU A 262 -3.49 12.53 -16.32
C LEU A 262 -4.23 11.24 -16.66
N LEU A 263 -3.50 10.25 -17.16
CA LEU A 263 -3.99 8.86 -17.15
C LEU A 263 -3.79 8.34 -15.72
N TYR A 264 -4.89 8.16 -15.01
CA TYR A 264 -4.91 8.04 -13.56
C TYR A 264 -5.56 6.73 -13.13
N TYR A 265 -4.94 6.02 -12.18
CA TYR A 265 -5.46 4.75 -11.67
C TYR A 265 -6.09 4.97 -10.30
N SER A 266 -7.39 4.70 -10.16
CA SER A 266 -8.15 4.94 -8.93
C SER A 266 -8.92 3.70 -8.48
N ASP A 267 -9.38 3.69 -7.22
CA ASP A 267 -10.32 2.67 -6.76
C ASP A 267 -11.70 2.95 -7.33
N TYR A 268 -12.31 1.94 -7.92
CA TYR A 268 -13.64 2.04 -8.53
C TYR A 268 -14.72 2.54 -7.57
N ARG A 269 -14.59 2.26 -6.27
CA ARG A 269 -15.58 2.62 -5.24
C ARG A 269 -15.26 3.91 -4.47
N SER A 270 -14.17 4.61 -4.78
CA SER A 270 -13.75 5.77 -4.00
C SER A 270 -13.18 6.88 -4.87
N ASP A 271 -13.79 8.06 -4.76
CA ASP A 271 -13.35 9.27 -5.45
C ASP A 271 -12.21 10.01 -4.71
N GLU A 272 -11.78 9.49 -3.56
CA GLU A 272 -10.72 10.02 -2.69
C GLU A 272 -9.44 9.16 -2.76
N THR A 273 -9.28 8.34 -3.80
CA THR A 273 -8.16 7.40 -3.94
C THR A 273 -7.22 7.70 -5.10
N GLY A 274 -6.06 7.04 -5.05
CA GLY A 274 -4.93 7.31 -5.92
C GLY A 274 -4.19 8.60 -5.52
N ARG A 275 -2.98 8.75 -6.05
CA ARG A 275 -2.22 10.01 -6.03
C ARG A 275 -1.19 10.09 -7.17
N THR A 276 -1.29 9.20 -8.16
CA THR A 276 -0.28 8.99 -9.20
C THR A 276 -0.95 8.92 -10.55
N GLY A 277 -0.39 9.62 -11.54
CA GLY A 277 -0.89 9.61 -12.91
C GLY A 277 0.21 9.83 -13.94
N VAL A 278 0.00 9.28 -15.13
CA VAL A 278 0.88 9.48 -16.29
C VAL A 278 0.49 10.78 -16.96
N VAL A 279 1.46 11.65 -17.22
CA VAL A 279 1.25 12.92 -17.91
C VAL A 279 0.93 12.65 -19.37
N MET A 280 -0.23 13.12 -19.81
CA MET A 280 -0.72 13.01 -21.16
C MET A 280 -0.80 14.42 -21.78
N ILE A 281 -0.57 14.53 -23.08
CA ILE A 281 -0.64 15.79 -23.82
C ILE A 281 -1.73 15.70 -24.88
N GLY A 282 -2.68 16.64 -24.83
CA GLY A 282 -3.63 16.90 -25.90
C GLY A 282 -3.12 18.00 -26.83
N GLU A 283 -2.83 17.64 -28.08
CA GLU A 283 -2.43 18.57 -29.14
C GLU A 283 -2.77 17.99 -30.52
N ASN A 284 -2.97 18.85 -31.53
CA ASN A 284 -3.28 18.43 -32.91
C ASN A 284 -4.47 17.46 -33.03
N GLY A 285 -5.46 17.58 -32.15
CA GLY A 285 -6.64 16.73 -32.14
C GLY A 285 -6.40 15.30 -31.65
N GLY A 286 -5.30 15.02 -30.94
CA GLY A 286 -5.04 13.73 -30.31
C GLY A 286 -4.50 13.87 -28.89
N ILE A 287 -4.71 12.85 -28.06
CA ILE A 287 -4.11 12.72 -26.72
C ILE A 287 -3.08 11.59 -26.76
N LYS A 288 -1.84 11.89 -26.39
CA LYS A 288 -0.71 10.93 -26.36
C LYS A 288 0.07 11.05 -25.05
N PRO A 289 0.79 10.01 -24.61
CA PRO A 289 1.64 10.14 -23.43
C PRO A 289 2.72 11.19 -23.67
N LEU A 290 3.06 11.96 -22.63
CA LEU A 290 4.29 12.73 -22.63
C LEU A 290 5.45 11.75 -22.48
N THR A 291 6.25 11.62 -23.54
CA THR A 291 7.46 10.79 -23.53
C THR A 291 8.72 11.65 -23.52
N VAL A 292 9.74 11.13 -22.85
CA VAL A 292 11.09 11.71 -22.78
C VAL A 292 12.08 10.67 -23.28
N LEU A 293 13.07 11.10 -24.06
CA LEU A 293 14.14 10.24 -24.59
C LEU A 293 15.36 10.31 -23.64
N VAL A 294 15.81 9.15 -23.16
CA VAL A 294 17.05 8.98 -22.39
C VAL A 294 17.84 7.86 -23.04
N ASP A 295 19.05 8.14 -23.52
CA ASP A 295 19.94 7.16 -24.17
C ASP A 295 19.21 6.29 -25.22
N ASP A 296 18.52 6.95 -26.16
CA ASP A 296 17.71 6.37 -27.24
C ASP A 296 16.46 5.56 -26.80
N LYS A 297 16.16 5.50 -25.50
CA LYS A 297 14.96 4.86 -24.95
C LYS A 297 13.92 5.90 -24.53
N GLN A 298 12.66 5.64 -24.85
CA GLN A 298 11.53 6.47 -24.45
C GLN A 298 10.97 6.04 -23.11
N PHE A 299 10.68 7.01 -22.26
CA PHE A 299 10.01 6.83 -20.98
C PHE A 299 8.76 7.69 -20.93
N VAL A 300 7.70 7.23 -20.28
CA VAL A 300 6.56 8.10 -19.96
C VAL A 300 6.90 8.96 -18.74
N VAL A 301 6.39 10.19 -18.73
CA VAL A 301 6.45 11.04 -17.53
C VAL A 301 5.28 10.70 -16.62
N GLU A 302 5.58 10.30 -15.39
CA GLU A 302 4.60 10.01 -14.35
C GLU A 302 4.80 10.95 -13.16
N VAL A 303 3.69 11.36 -12.55
CA VAL A 303 3.69 12.29 -11.40
C VAL A 303 2.94 11.70 -10.22
N LYS A 304 3.49 11.87 -9.02
CA LYS A 304 2.91 11.41 -7.74
C LYS A 304 2.71 12.60 -6.80
N GLY A 305 1.62 12.58 -6.03
CA GLY A 305 1.12 13.73 -5.27
C GLY A 305 0.27 14.68 -6.12
N CYS A 306 -0.41 14.18 -7.16
CA CYS A 306 -1.12 15.00 -8.15
C CYS A 306 -2.61 15.23 -7.86
N GLY A 307 -3.09 14.93 -6.66
CA GLY A 307 -4.48 15.10 -6.27
C GLY A 307 -5.28 13.79 -6.31
N MET A 308 -6.61 13.91 -6.25
CA MET A 308 -7.57 12.80 -6.19
C MET A 308 -8.41 12.71 -7.47
N LYS A 309 -9.09 11.57 -7.68
CA LYS A 309 -10.01 11.36 -8.82
C LYS A 309 -11.08 12.45 -8.95
N SER A 310 -11.62 12.91 -7.83
CA SER A 310 -12.61 14.00 -7.79
C SER A 310 -12.04 15.40 -8.00
N GLY A 311 -10.73 15.51 -8.26
CA GLY A 311 -10.01 16.74 -8.54
C GLY A 311 -9.41 17.43 -7.32
N GLY A 312 -8.22 17.98 -7.48
CA GLY A 312 -7.52 18.71 -6.42
C GLY A 312 -7.03 17.81 -5.28
N PHE A 313 -6.74 18.42 -4.14
CA PHE A 313 -6.38 17.73 -2.90
C PHE A 313 -7.60 17.63 -1.97
N GLY A 314 -7.73 16.52 -1.27
CA GLY A 314 -8.83 16.28 -0.33
C GLY A 314 -8.54 16.78 1.08
N LYS A 315 -9.24 16.19 2.07
CA LYS A 315 -9.05 16.51 3.48
C LYS A 315 -7.80 15.83 4.04
N MET A 316 -7.32 16.38 5.14
CA MET A 316 -6.32 15.74 5.99
C MET A 316 -6.94 14.56 6.73
N HIS A 317 -6.15 13.50 6.88
CA HIS A 317 -6.47 12.34 7.70
C HIS A 317 -5.17 11.73 8.24
N PHE A 318 -5.29 10.98 9.33
CA PHE A 318 -4.15 10.33 9.96
C PHE A 318 -4.00 8.91 9.42
N ARG A 319 -2.84 8.56 8.88
CA ARG A 319 -2.52 7.23 8.36
C ARG A 319 -1.09 6.87 8.76
N THR A 320 -0.89 5.63 9.23
CA THR A 320 0.45 5.10 9.57
C THR A 320 1.29 6.03 10.48
N GLY A 321 0.66 6.69 11.46
CA GLY A 321 1.36 7.57 12.41
C GLY A 321 1.61 9.00 11.91
N ARG A 322 1.05 9.38 10.75
CA ARG A 322 1.35 10.65 10.08
C ARG A 322 0.09 11.35 9.56
N ASP A 323 0.11 12.68 9.56
CA ASP A 323 -0.93 13.51 8.95
C ASP A 323 -0.72 13.58 7.43
N ILE A 324 -1.69 13.06 6.68
CA ILE A 324 -1.64 12.99 5.22
C ILE A 324 -2.81 13.78 4.64
N ILE A 325 -2.56 14.55 3.58
CA ILE A 325 -3.61 15.13 2.75
C ILE A 325 -3.97 14.16 1.64
N THR A 326 -5.25 13.80 1.52
CA THR A 326 -5.75 12.94 0.43
C THR A 326 -5.31 13.44 -0.94
N GLY A 327 -4.75 12.55 -1.77
CA GLY A 327 -4.19 12.88 -3.09
C GLY A 327 -2.77 13.45 -3.07
N GLY A 328 -2.20 13.72 -1.90
CA GLY A 328 -0.84 14.20 -1.72
C GLY A 328 0.20 13.12 -1.43
N ALA A 329 1.48 13.48 -1.56
CA ALA A 329 2.60 12.74 -0.97
C ALA A 329 3.22 13.60 0.14
N GLU A 330 3.72 12.97 1.19
CA GLU A 330 4.48 13.67 2.24
C GLU A 330 5.81 14.16 1.68
N LYS A 331 6.36 15.22 2.28
CA LYS A 331 7.68 15.75 1.90
C LYS A 331 8.76 14.67 1.99
N GLU A 332 8.89 13.97 3.12
CA GLU A 332 9.94 12.97 3.28
C GLU A 332 9.77 11.78 2.30
N GLN A 333 8.52 11.39 2.03
CA GLN A 333 8.22 10.34 1.04
C GLN A 333 8.73 10.74 -0.36
N ALA A 334 8.53 12.01 -0.73
CA ALA A 334 8.95 12.52 -2.02
C ALA A 334 10.46 12.68 -2.16
N GLU A 335 11.13 13.14 -1.09
CA GLU A 335 12.60 13.22 -1.04
C GLU A 335 13.22 11.82 -1.15
N ASN A 336 12.74 10.86 -0.35
CA ASN A 336 13.24 9.49 -0.34
C ASN A 336 13.08 8.82 -1.70
N GLU A 337 11.91 8.97 -2.33
CA GLU A 337 11.65 8.40 -3.64
C GLU A 337 12.52 9.06 -4.73
N PHE A 338 12.68 10.38 -4.69
CA PHE A 338 13.53 11.12 -5.60
C PHE A 338 14.99 10.64 -5.56
N TYR A 339 15.62 10.62 -4.39
CA TYR A 339 17.02 10.19 -4.27
C TYR A 339 17.21 8.71 -4.64
N ARG A 340 16.25 7.84 -4.30
CA ARG A 340 16.36 6.42 -4.64
C ARG A 340 16.32 6.17 -6.14
N LEU A 341 15.45 6.87 -6.85
CA LEU A 341 15.39 6.79 -8.31
C LEU A 341 16.62 7.40 -8.99
N GLN A 342 17.45 8.18 -8.28
CA GLN A 342 18.76 8.62 -8.78
C GLN A 342 19.86 7.57 -8.58
N ASP A 343 19.73 6.74 -7.55
CA ASP A 343 20.69 5.67 -7.24
C ASP A 343 20.57 4.47 -8.19
N ASP A 344 19.40 4.23 -8.78
CA ASP A 344 19.22 3.14 -9.76
C ASP A 344 19.83 3.52 -11.10
N LYS A 345 20.97 2.90 -11.42
CA LYS A 345 21.75 3.17 -12.64
C LYS A 345 21.40 2.26 -13.81
N ARG A 346 20.40 1.38 -13.68
CA ARG A 346 19.95 0.56 -14.82
C ARG A 346 19.32 1.45 -15.88
N ASP A 347 19.67 1.21 -17.15
CA ASP A 347 19.28 2.09 -18.26
C ASP A 347 17.76 2.18 -18.42
N ASP A 348 17.06 1.07 -18.24
CA ASP A 348 15.62 0.89 -18.42
C ASP A 348 14.78 1.01 -17.14
N ALA A 349 15.40 1.14 -15.97
CA ALA A 349 14.67 1.31 -14.71
C ALA A 349 14.01 2.71 -14.61
N PRO A 350 12.98 2.87 -13.77
CA PRO A 350 12.40 4.17 -13.47
C PRO A 350 13.45 5.17 -12.97
N LYS A 351 13.35 6.44 -13.39
CA LYS A 351 14.33 7.49 -13.07
C LYS A 351 13.66 8.71 -12.46
N ALA A 352 14.35 9.39 -11.56
CA ALA A 352 13.88 10.67 -11.05
C ALA A 352 14.15 11.78 -12.07
N VAL A 353 13.14 12.60 -12.33
CA VAL A 353 13.31 13.88 -13.03
C VAL A 353 13.49 15.00 -12.02
N GLY A 354 12.63 15.04 -11.01
CA GLY A 354 12.65 16.06 -9.96
C GLY A 354 11.59 15.83 -8.89
N SER A 355 11.69 16.62 -7.83
CA SER A 355 10.69 16.68 -6.75
C SER A 355 10.42 18.14 -6.41
N ILE A 356 9.15 18.48 -6.21
CA ILE A 356 8.72 19.81 -5.76
C ILE A 356 8.14 19.65 -4.36
N LEU A 357 8.79 20.27 -3.38
CA LEU A 357 8.44 20.21 -1.97
C LEU A 357 7.76 21.51 -1.57
N PHE A 358 6.62 21.43 -0.90
CA PHE A 358 5.78 22.60 -0.67
C PHE A 358 4.94 22.46 0.59
N SER A 359 4.49 23.59 1.13
CA SER A 359 3.53 23.62 2.22
C SER A 359 2.11 23.77 1.68
N ASN A 360 1.20 22.92 2.13
CA ASN A 360 -0.23 22.98 1.81
C ASN A 360 -1.04 23.06 3.10
N ASN A 361 -1.62 24.22 3.39
CA ASN A 361 -2.37 24.48 4.62
C ASN A 361 -1.57 24.17 5.91
N GLY A 362 -0.26 24.41 5.91
CA GLY A 362 0.63 24.16 7.05
C GLY A 362 1.20 22.75 7.11
N TYR A 363 0.94 21.91 6.11
CA TYR A 363 1.46 20.55 6.01
C TYR A 363 2.49 20.45 4.91
N GLU A 364 3.63 19.84 5.21
CA GLU A 364 4.72 19.65 4.27
C GLU A 364 4.42 18.48 3.33
N GLN A 365 4.32 18.79 2.05
CA GLN A 365 4.01 17.85 0.98
C GLN A 365 5.14 17.78 -0.04
N GLY A 366 5.09 16.73 -0.85
CA GLY A 366 5.96 16.57 -2.01
C GLY A 366 5.20 16.17 -3.26
N TYR A 367 5.79 16.50 -4.40
CA TYR A 367 5.31 16.18 -5.74
C TYR A 367 6.47 15.59 -6.54
N ILE A 368 6.41 14.30 -6.84
CA ILE A 368 7.51 13.58 -7.50
C ILE A 368 7.22 13.51 -9.00
N ILE A 369 8.22 13.82 -9.81
CA ILE A 369 8.21 13.67 -11.27
C ILE A 369 9.23 12.58 -11.62
N ARG A 370 8.74 11.49 -12.22
CA ARG A 370 9.56 10.34 -12.60
C ARG A 370 9.36 9.94 -14.06
N LEU A 371 10.40 9.32 -14.61
CA LEU A 371 10.37 8.65 -15.91
C LEU A 371 10.15 7.17 -15.65
N THR A 372 9.15 6.59 -16.32
CA THR A 372 8.80 5.19 -16.11
C THR A 372 8.77 4.46 -17.46
N PRO A 373 9.39 3.27 -17.59
CA PRO A 373 9.37 2.49 -18.84
C PRO A 373 8.01 1.81 -19.10
N SER A 374 7.19 1.63 -18.07
CA SER A 374 5.91 0.94 -18.14
C SER A 374 4.99 1.36 -17.00
N THR A 375 3.68 1.30 -17.20
CA THR A 375 2.69 1.60 -16.16
C THR A 375 1.96 0.36 -15.66
N ILE A 376 2.37 -0.80 -16.16
CA ILE A 376 1.71 -2.07 -15.99
C ILE A 376 2.30 -2.75 -14.77
N ARG A 377 1.44 -3.15 -13.84
CA ARG A 377 1.87 -3.65 -12.53
C ARG A 377 1.65 -5.15 -12.42
N ALA A 378 2.51 -5.83 -11.67
CA ALA A 378 2.45 -7.27 -11.44
C ALA A 378 1.25 -7.72 -10.58
N ALA A 379 0.46 -6.77 -10.07
CA ALA A 379 -0.82 -7.04 -9.42
C ALA A 379 -2.03 -6.90 -10.37
N TYR A 380 -1.85 -6.34 -11.57
CA TYR A 380 -2.97 -6.05 -12.47
C TYR A 380 -3.46 -7.33 -13.16
N SER A 381 -4.76 -7.58 -13.07
CA SER A 381 -5.41 -8.77 -13.60
C SER A 381 -6.85 -8.50 -14.07
N ASP A 382 -7.53 -9.56 -14.53
CA ASP A 382 -8.93 -9.52 -14.99
C ASP A 382 -9.20 -8.50 -16.11
N ASN A 383 -8.18 -8.26 -16.94
CA ASN A 383 -8.26 -7.50 -18.18
C ASN A 383 -7.46 -8.25 -19.26
N GLU A 384 -7.99 -8.38 -20.47
CA GLU A 384 -7.36 -9.21 -21.53
C GLU A 384 -5.98 -8.70 -21.97
N CYS A 385 -5.71 -7.42 -21.74
CA CYS A 385 -4.40 -6.84 -22.02
C CYS A 385 -3.33 -7.20 -20.98
N TYR A 386 -3.71 -7.55 -19.74
CA TYR A 386 -2.77 -7.86 -18.65
C TYR A 386 -2.36 -9.34 -18.64
N PRO A 387 -1.14 -9.68 -18.17
CA PRO A 387 -0.68 -11.05 -18.14
C PRO A 387 -1.42 -11.85 -17.06
N GLN A 388 -1.43 -13.18 -17.20
CA GLN A 388 -1.87 -14.09 -16.14
C GLN A 388 -0.78 -14.17 -15.07
N ILE A 389 -0.75 -13.15 -14.21
CA ILE A 389 0.21 -13.01 -13.12
C ILE A 389 0.20 -14.18 -12.15
N GLU A 390 -0.93 -14.90 -12.04
CA GLU A 390 -1.12 -16.06 -11.17
C GLU A 390 -0.44 -17.35 -11.68
N SER A 391 0.17 -17.32 -12.87
CA SER A 391 0.83 -18.51 -13.43
C SER A 391 2.14 -18.84 -12.70
N PRO A 392 2.48 -20.15 -12.54
CA PRO A 392 3.72 -20.57 -11.87
C PRO A 392 4.98 -19.89 -12.44
N ASP A 393 5.08 -19.83 -13.77
CA ASP A 393 6.21 -19.21 -14.48
C ASP A 393 6.37 -17.72 -14.13
N MET A 394 5.27 -17.00 -13.91
CA MET A 394 5.32 -15.59 -13.51
C MET A 394 5.80 -15.43 -12.07
N VAL A 395 5.34 -16.29 -11.16
CA VAL A 395 5.82 -16.32 -9.77
C VAL A 395 7.32 -16.59 -9.73
N GLU A 396 7.81 -17.60 -10.47
CA GLU A 396 9.23 -17.94 -10.55
C GLU A 396 10.12 -16.80 -11.06
N ARG A 397 9.58 -15.89 -11.89
CA ARG A 397 10.30 -14.71 -12.38
C ARG A 397 10.30 -13.55 -11.39
N ILE A 398 9.28 -13.43 -10.55
CA ILE A 398 9.14 -12.35 -9.56
C ILE A 398 10.01 -12.62 -8.32
N LEU A 399 10.08 -13.86 -7.83
CA LEU A 399 10.79 -14.19 -6.58
C LEU A 399 12.28 -13.81 -6.56
N PRO A 400 13.09 -14.08 -7.62
CA PRO A 400 14.48 -13.66 -7.65
C PRO A 400 14.67 -12.15 -7.51
N MET A 401 13.69 -11.37 -7.97
CA MET A 401 13.78 -9.93 -7.86
C MET A 401 13.59 -9.42 -6.45
N TYR A 402 12.67 -10.00 -5.67
CA TYR A 402 12.58 -9.66 -4.25
C TYR A 402 13.91 -10.00 -3.55
N SER A 403 14.49 -11.16 -3.83
CA SER A 403 15.81 -11.50 -3.28
C SER A 403 16.89 -10.47 -3.64
N GLN A 404 16.96 -10.06 -4.91
CA GLN A 404 17.94 -9.07 -5.38
C GLN A 404 17.68 -7.68 -4.79
N LEU A 405 16.41 -7.25 -4.72
CA LEU A 405 16.00 -5.96 -4.18
C LEU A 405 16.37 -5.82 -2.70
N LEU A 406 16.15 -6.88 -1.91
CA LEU A 406 16.55 -6.90 -0.50
C LEU A 406 18.06 -6.69 -0.35
N VAL A 407 18.84 -7.45 -1.12
CA VAL A 407 20.31 -7.40 -1.10
C VAL A 407 20.78 -6.01 -1.52
N ASP A 408 20.26 -5.46 -2.62
CA ASP A 408 20.66 -4.15 -3.09
C ASP A 408 20.30 -3.04 -2.11
N HIS A 409 19.19 -3.17 -1.37
CA HIS A 409 18.85 -2.22 -0.30
C HIS A 409 19.77 -2.31 0.90
N ILE A 410 20.09 -3.51 1.37
CA ILE A 410 20.98 -3.73 2.52
C ILE A 410 22.41 -3.21 2.22
N TYR A 411 22.90 -3.38 1.00
CA TYR A 411 24.28 -3.06 0.61
C TYR A 411 24.41 -1.78 -0.25
N SER A 412 23.36 -0.96 -0.34
CA SER A 412 23.45 0.34 -1.01
C SER A 412 24.28 1.36 -0.20
N SER A 413 24.61 2.49 -0.82
CA SER A 413 25.24 3.64 -0.14
C SER A 413 24.41 4.19 1.03
N THR A 414 23.09 4.01 0.98
CA THR A 414 22.14 4.38 2.03
C THR A 414 21.31 3.15 2.42
N PRO A 415 21.86 2.24 3.27
CA PRO A 415 21.23 0.98 3.64
C PRO A 415 19.81 1.14 4.20
N LYS A 416 18.90 0.26 3.76
CA LYS A 416 17.45 0.37 4.06
C LYS A 416 16.73 -0.97 3.95
N VAL A 417 15.46 -0.99 4.36
CA VAL A 417 14.52 -2.11 4.19
C VAL A 417 13.13 -1.60 3.83
N LEU A 418 12.30 -2.45 3.23
CA LEU A 418 10.90 -2.14 2.98
C LEU A 418 10.12 -2.06 4.28
N ASP A 419 9.35 -1.00 4.43
CA ASP A 419 8.25 -0.89 5.37
C ASP A 419 7.07 -1.79 4.96
N ARG A 420 6.21 -2.10 5.92
CA ARG A 420 5.00 -2.93 5.77
C ARG A 420 3.98 -2.39 4.77
N SER A 421 4.10 -1.13 4.35
CA SER A 421 3.19 -0.50 3.39
C SER A 421 3.47 -0.92 1.94
N SER A 422 4.62 -1.55 1.69
CA SER A 422 5.05 -2.06 0.38
C SER A 422 4.22 -3.27 -0.07
N HIS A 423 3.93 -3.35 -1.36
CA HIS A 423 3.06 -4.41 -1.93
C HIS A 423 3.40 -4.72 -3.39
N THR A 424 3.00 -5.89 -3.90
CA THR A 424 3.24 -6.36 -5.29
C THR A 424 2.72 -5.39 -6.38
N GLU A 425 1.75 -4.53 -6.06
CA GLU A 425 1.31 -3.46 -6.96
C GLU A 425 2.44 -2.48 -7.31
N ASN A 426 3.50 -2.42 -6.50
CA ASN A 426 4.68 -1.59 -6.75
C ASN A 426 5.69 -2.24 -7.70
N LEU A 427 5.43 -3.46 -8.21
CA LEU A 427 6.26 -4.05 -9.26
C LEU A 427 5.73 -3.70 -10.65
N LEU A 428 6.52 -2.99 -11.44
CA LEU A 428 6.26 -2.70 -12.84
C LEU A 428 6.79 -3.81 -13.73
N ILE A 429 6.04 -4.18 -14.78
CA ILE A 429 6.45 -5.12 -15.83
C ILE A 429 6.77 -4.32 -17.09
N TRP A 430 7.94 -4.50 -17.72
CA TRP A 430 8.27 -3.82 -18.98
C TRP A 430 8.58 -4.80 -20.13
N GLY A 431 8.90 -4.29 -21.34
CA GLY A 431 8.83 -5.06 -22.59
C GLY A 431 9.73 -6.28 -22.70
N ASN A 432 10.94 -6.27 -22.13
CA ASN A 432 11.79 -7.46 -22.09
C ASN A 432 11.30 -8.51 -21.06
N GLY A 433 10.20 -8.22 -20.34
CA GLY A 433 9.59 -9.06 -19.34
C GLY A 433 10.28 -9.06 -17.98
N GLU A 434 11.30 -8.23 -17.76
CA GLU A 434 11.81 -7.98 -16.41
C GLU A 434 10.84 -7.09 -15.63
N PHE A 435 11.12 -6.95 -14.33
CA PHE A 435 10.35 -6.09 -13.47
C PHE A 435 11.25 -5.08 -12.77
N SER A 436 10.65 -4.00 -12.27
CA SER A 436 11.25 -3.13 -11.26
C SER A 436 10.28 -2.80 -10.17
N PHE A 437 10.82 -2.58 -8.98
CA PHE A 437 10.08 -1.85 -7.96
C PHE A 437 9.96 -0.37 -8.35
N THR A 438 8.75 0.17 -8.23
CA THR A 438 8.43 1.60 -8.24
C THR A 438 7.86 1.96 -6.88
N ASP A 439 7.82 3.25 -6.53
CA ASP A 439 7.29 3.68 -5.23
C ASP A 439 8.20 3.29 -4.05
N PHE A 440 9.21 4.12 -3.84
CA PHE A 440 10.18 3.96 -2.76
C PHE A 440 9.79 4.73 -1.49
N SER A 441 8.56 5.26 -1.41
CA SER A 441 8.13 6.00 -0.21
C SER A 441 8.03 5.13 1.03
N ASP A 442 7.88 3.82 0.83
CA ASP A 442 7.72 2.82 1.88
C ASP A 442 9.05 2.16 2.23
N HIS A 443 10.19 2.84 2.05
CA HIS A 443 11.49 2.33 2.44
C HIS A 443 12.02 3.12 3.63
N VAL A 444 12.58 2.42 4.60
CA VAL A 444 13.11 3.02 5.81
C VAL A 444 14.62 2.82 5.84
N ALA A 445 15.34 3.94 5.83
CA ALA A 445 16.78 3.93 6.00
C ALA A 445 17.15 3.38 7.39
N PHE A 446 18.21 2.59 7.51
CA PHE A 446 18.61 2.04 8.80
C PHE A 446 19.05 3.09 9.82
N ALA A 447 19.43 4.28 9.35
CA ALA A 447 19.76 5.43 10.17
C ALA A 447 18.58 6.41 10.35
N ASP A 448 17.35 6.05 9.95
CA ASP A 448 16.18 6.90 10.16
C ASP A 448 15.91 7.08 11.66
N LYS A 449 16.04 8.33 12.12
CA LYS A 449 15.89 8.74 13.52
C LYS A 449 14.49 8.50 14.10
N TYR A 450 13.47 8.30 13.27
CA TYR A 450 12.11 7.98 13.71
C TYR A 450 11.88 6.49 13.97
N PHE A 451 12.86 5.63 13.69
CA PHE A 451 12.78 4.19 13.97
C PHE A 451 13.86 3.75 14.95
N PRO A 452 13.54 2.86 15.91
CA PRO A 452 12.25 2.20 16.08
C PRO A 452 11.18 3.10 16.74
N HIS A 453 9.90 2.72 16.62
CA HIS A 453 8.77 3.40 17.26
C HIS A 453 7.54 2.48 17.41
N GLU A 454 6.57 2.87 18.24
CA GLU A 454 5.25 2.24 18.28
C GLU A 454 4.29 2.73 17.20
N GLU A 455 3.70 1.82 16.42
CA GLU A 455 2.67 2.16 15.44
C GLU A 455 1.26 2.11 16.03
N ASN A 456 0.37 3.01 15.57
CA ASN A 456 -1.03 3.11 16.00
C ASN A 456 -1.86 1.82 15.89
N HIS A 457 -1.44 0.86 15.06
CA HIS A 457 -2.14 -0.41 14.84
C HIS A 457 -1.58 -1.56 15.72
N GLY A 458 -0.76 -1.23 16.74
CA GLY A 458 -0.44 -2.12 17.85
C GLY A 458 0.85 -2.93 17.71
N GLY A 459 1.87 -2.40 17.03
CA GLY A 459 3.16 -3.09 16.85
C GLY A 459 4.36 -2.16 17.02
N TYR A 460 5.43 -2.67 17.64
CA TYR A 460 6.72 -1.97 17.71
C TYR A 460 7.52 -2.23 16.44
N MET A 461 7.82 -1.17 15.70
CA MET A 461 8.41 -1.28 14.38
C MET A 461 9.93 -1.11 14.44
N THR A 462 10.66 -2.19 14.17
CA THR A 462 12.13 -2.22 14.07
C THR A 462 12.57 -2.65 12.68
N PRO A 463 13.83 -2.38 12.26
CA PRO A 463 14.37 -2.93 11.01
C PRO A 463 14.25 -4.47 10.90
N LYS A 464 14.38 -5.21 12.02
CA LYS A 464 14.19 -6.66 12.03
C LYS A 464 12.72 -7.05 11.82
N GLN A 465 11.79 -6.29 12.41
CA GLN A 465 10.37 -6.48 12.17
C GLN A 465 9.98 -6.16 10.72
N MET A 466 10.60 -5.15 10.11
CA MET A 466 10.46 -4.86 8.68
C MET A 466 11.01 -5.98 7.79
N LEU A 467 12.14 -6.57 8.16
CA LEU A 467 12.69 -7.75 7.48
C LEU A 467 11.71 -8.92 7.53
N LYS A 468 11.02 -9.14 8.66
CA LYS A 468 9.97 -10.14 8.75
C LYS A 468 8.88 -9.91 7.71
N TYR A 469 8.39 -8.68 7.57
CA TYR A 469 7.40 -8.36 6.54
C TYR A 469 7.94 -8.59 5.14
N TYR A 470 9.19 -8.22 4.89
CA TYR A 470 9.84 -8.46 3.61
C TYR A 470 9.80 -9.95 3.21
N VAL A 471 10.22 -10.83 4.13
CA VAL A 471 10.30 -12.28 3.89
C VAL A 471 8.90 -12.88 3.69
N GLU A 472 7.88 -12.33 4.33
CA GLU A 472 6.49 -12.80 4.19
C GLU A 472 5.76 -12.19 2.98
N MET A 473 6.15 -11.00 2.52
CA MET A 473 5.49 -10.25 1.43
C MET A 473 5.50 -11.00 0.10
N VAL A 474 6.45 -11.91 -0.14
CA VAL A 474 6.43 -12.75 -1.37
C VAL A 474 5.16 -13.60 -1.49
N ARG A 475 4.49 -13.87 -0.37
CA ARG A 475 3.18 -14.55 -0.35
C ARG A 475 2.08 -13.71 -0.99
N GLU A 476 2.25 -12.39 -1.06
CA GLU A 476 1.31 -11.47 -1.71
C GLU A 476 1.31 -11.56 -3.23
N VAL A 477 2.36 -12.16 -3.81
CA VAL A 477 2.47 -12.36 -5.26
C VAL A 477 1.30 -13.24 -5.72
N PRO A 478 0.45 -12.76 -6.64
CA PRO A 478 -0.66 -13.56 -7.14
C PRO A 478 -0.16 -14.88 -7.74
N GLY A 479 -0.79 -16.00 -7.36
CA GLY A 479 -0.41 -17.35 -7.78
C GLY A 479 0.66 -18.03 -6.92
N TYR A 480 1.16 -17.38 -5.87
CA TYR A 480 2.14 -17.96 -4.95
C TYR A 480 1.56 -19.19 -4.22
N VAL A 481 2.31 -20.28 -4.19
CA VAL A 481 1.96 -21.52 -3.49
C VAL A 481 3.08 -21.86 -2.53
N ALA A 482 2.80 -21.81 -1.22
CA ALA A 482 3.80 -21.91 -0.16
C ALA A 482 4.74 -23.12 -0.28
N ASP A 483 4.21 -24.31 -0.57
CA ASP A 483 5.03 -25.53 -0.66
C ASP A 483 5.93 -25.58 -1.90
N ARG A 484 5.48 -24.98 -3.02
CA ARG A 484 6.23 -24.94 -4.29
C ARG A 484 7.26 -23.82 -4.29
N ASP A 485 6.81 -22.62 -3.97
CA ASP A 485 7.54 -21.38 -4.27
C ASP A 485 8.53 -20.97 -3.19
N ARG A 486 8.32 -21.42 -1.94
CA ARG A 486 9.26 -21.16 -0.85
C ARG A 486 10.65 -21.70 -1.17
N VAL A 487 10.72 -22.87 -1.80
CA VAL A 487 11.98 -23.50 -2.21
C VAL A 487 12.75 -22.59 -3.15
N SER A 488 12.08 -22.15 -4.22
CA SER A 488 12.65 -21.24 -5.21
C SER A 488 13.07 -19.92 -4.57
N PHE A 489 12.23 -19.34 -3.71
CA PHE A 489 12.55 -18.09 -3.01
C PHE A 489 13.81 -18.23 -2.15
N TYR A 490 13.91 -19.27 -1.32
CA TYR A 490 15.08 -19.49 -0.45
C TYR A 490 16.36 -19.74 -1.25
N ASP A 491 16.28 -20.46 -2.37
CA ASP A 491 17.41 -20.65 -3.27
C ASP A 491 17.86 -19.33 -3.92
N THR A 492 16.91 -18.45 -4.29
CA THR A 492 17.23 -17.13 -4.84
C THR A 492 17.82 -16.20 -3.78
N LEU A 493 17.37 -16.26 -2.52
CA LEU A 493 17.94 -15.50 -1.41
C LEU A 493 19.40 -15.89 -1.19
N ASN A 494 19.68 -17.19 -1.05
CA ASN A 494 21.05 -17.66 -0.87
C ASN A 494 21.97 -17.18 -2.00
N ARG A 495 21.53 -17.28 -3.27
CA ARG A 495 22.31 -16.81 -4.42
C ARG A 495 22.56 -15.30 -4.39
N ALA A 496 21.53 -14.50 -4.19
CA ALA A 496 21.65 -13.04 -4.20
C ALA A 496 22.61 -12.54 -3.10
N PHE A 497 22.59 -13.13 -1.91
CA PHE A 497 23.53 -12.79 -0.84
C PHE A 497 24.94 -13.33 -1.09
N GLN A 498 25.07 -14.51 -1.68
CA GLN A 498 26.36 -15.08 -2.06
C GLN A 498 27.09 -14.18 -3.06
N ASP A 499 26.37 -13.50 -3.96
CA ASP A 499 26.94 -12.52 -4.91
C ASP A 499 27.52 -11.28 -4.22
N LYS A 500 27.10 -10.98 -2.98
CA LYS A 500 27.73 -9.98 -2.10
C LYS A 500 28.78 -10.57 -1.15
N GLY A 501 29.12 -11.85 -1.30
CA GLY A 501 30.09 -12.55 -0.47
C GLY A 501 29.54 -13.00 0.89
N VAL A 502 28.21 -13.08 1.07
CA VAL A 502 27.58 -13.48 2.32
C VAL A 502 26.87 -14.82 2.20
N ALA A 503 27.34 -15.81 2.96
CA ALA A 503 26.75 -17.13 3.03
C ALA A 503 25.63 -17.19 4.08
N LEU A 504 24.37 -16.97 3.65
CA LEU A 504 23.21 -17.01 4.54
C LEU A 504 22.96 -18.39 5.16
N GLY A 505 23.14 -19.47 4.38
CA GLY A 505 22.88 -20.84 4.84
C GLY A 505 21.41 -21.10 5.16
N VAL A 506 20.50 -20.50 4.39
CA VAL A 506 19.07 -20.79 4.49
C VAL A 506 18.79 -22.15 3.87
N GLU A 507 18.03 -22.99 4.56
CA GLU A 507 17.63 -24.32 4.14
C GLU A 507 16.13 -24.36 3.84
N ILE A 508 15.70 -25.24 2.93
CA ILE A 508 14.29 -25.43 2.57
C ILE A 508 13.40 -25.80 3.78
N THR A 509 13.99 -26.44 4.80
CA THR A 509 13.32 -26.85 6.05
C THR A 509 13.23 -25.75 7.09
N ASP A 510 13.93 -24.63 6.89
CA ASP A 510 13.83 -23.49 7.79
C ASP A 510 12.39 -22.97 7.77
N ASP A 511 11.86 -22.67 8.95
CA ASP A 511 10.66 -21.84 9.06
C ASP A 511 11.01 -20.36 8.79
N PRO A 512 10.01 -19.49 8.49
CA PRO A 512 10.27 -18.09 8.20
C PRO A 512 11.06 -17.34 9.28
N GLU A 513 10.84 -17.65 10.57
CA GLU A 513 11.54 -17.00 11.69
C GLU A 513 13.04 -17.37 11.70
N GLN A 514 13.37 -18.62 11.39
CA GLN A 514 14.75 -19.07 11.23
C GLN A 514 15.43 -18.35 10.05
N VAL A 515 14.74 -18.18 8.92
CA VAL A 515 15.26 -17.43 7.77
C VAL A 515 15.51 -15.97 8.12
N ILE A 516 14.56 -15.32 8.80
CA ILE A 516 14.68 -13.93 9.26
C ILE A 516 15.89 -13.79 10.20
N GLN A 517 16.07 -14.70 11.16
CA GLN A 517 17.19 -14.67 12.08
C GLN A 517 18.53 -14.83 11.34
N LYS A 518 18.62 -15.76 10.38
CA LYS A 518 19.84 -15.95 9.55
C LYS A 518 20.19 -14.69 8.76
N ILE A 519 19.21 -14.05 8.12
CA ILE A 519 19.44 -12.79 7.38
C ILE A 519 19.83 -11.66 8.35
N TRP A 520 19.15 -11.55 9.48
CA TRP A 520 19.43 -10.52 10.48
C TRP A 520 20.88 -10.60 11.00
N GLU A 521 21.30 -11.77 11.48
CA GLU A 521 22.64 -11.98 12.05
C GLU A 521 23.75 -11.89 11.00
N ARG A 522 23.53 -12.47 9.82
CA ARG A 522 24.60 -12.62 8.81
C ARG A 522 24.70 -11.47 7.84
N ALA A 523 23.66 -10.67 7.65
CA ALA A 523 23.65 -9.65 6.62
C ALA A 523 23.25 -8.26 7.12
N MET A 524 22.25 -8.16 7.99
CA MET A 524 21.56 -6.88 8.19
C MET A 524 21.97 -6.13 9.46
N ALA A 525 22.15 -6.81 10.59
CA ALA A 525 22.38 -6.18 11.89
C ALA A 525 23.64 -5.28 11.90
N TYR A 526 24.73 -5.75 11.29
CA TYR A 526 25.95 -4.94 11.15
C TYR A 526 25.75 -3.72 10.24
N GLN A 527 24.96 -3.85 9.17
CA GLN A 527 24.64 -2.71 8.30
C GLN A 527 23.80 -1.66 9.03
N VAL A 528 22.87 -2.09 9.88
CA VAL A 528 22.09 -1.20 10.75
C VAL A 528 23.02 -0.45 11.71
N PHE A 529 23.86 -1.17 12.44
CA PHE A 529 24.83 -0.58 13.37
C PHE A 529 25.75 0.43 12.67
N ASN A 530 26.33 0.04 11.53
CA ASN A 530 27.29 0.86 10.82
C ASN A 530 26.63 2.11 10.20
N ALA A 531 25.44 1.97 9.59
CA ALA A 531 24.70 3.12 9.06
C ALA A 531 24.38 4.13 10.17
N ARG A 532 23.92 3.67 11.33
CA ARG A 532 23.63 4.53 12.48
C ARG A 532 24.87 5.25 13.01
N ARG A 533 25.99 4.52 13.12
CA ARG A 533 27.28 5.09 13.52
C ARG A 533 27.80 6.16 12.56
N GLN A 534 27.70 5.93 11.26
CA GLN A 534 28.19 6.88 10.26
C GLN A 534 27.36 8.16 10.22
N ASN A 535 26.09 8.09 10.60
CA ASN A 535 25.13 9.19 10.49
C ASN A 535 24.82 9.91 11.82
N GLY A 536 25.48 9.57 12.93
CA GLY A 536 25.21 10.28 14.18
C GLY A 536 23.85 9.95 14.77
N TYR A 537 23.40 8.70 14.68
CA TYR A 537 22.02 8.32 15.00
C TYR A 537 21.61 8.62 16.45
N VAL A 538 20.42 9.22 16.56
CA VAL A 538 19.69 9.45 17.82
C VAL A 538 18.22 9.08 17.57
N ALA A 539 17.62 8.29 18.46
CA ALA A 539 16.26 7.79 18.34
C ALA A 539 15.20 8.87 18.66
N GLU A 540 15.05 9.85 17.77
CA GLU A 540 14.05 10.92 17.89
C GLU A 540 12.60 10.40 17.92
N GLY A 541 12.32 9.26 17.28
CA GLY A 541 11.01 8.60 17.35
C GLY A 541 10.63 8.23 18.80
N ILE A 542 11.57 7.61 19.52
CA ILE A 542 11.42 7.26 20.94
C ILE A 542 11.34 8.50 21.82
N LEU A 543 12.11 9.54 21.50
CA LEU A 543 12.02 10.82 22.23
C LEU A 543 10.62 11.43 22.11
N LYS A 544 10.07 11.44 20.89
CA LYS A 544 8.72 11.97 20.64
C LYS A 544 7.66 11.10 21.33
N GLU A 545 7.71 9.78 21.16
CA GLU A 545 6.79 8.84 21.81
C GLU A 545 6.80 9.04 23.33
N ALA A 546 7.98 9.12 23.95
CA ALA A 546 8.08 9.37 25.38
C ALA A 546 7.56 10.75 25.80
N GLN A 547 7.80 11.79 25.01
CA GLN A 547 7.28 13.13 25.29
C GLN A 547 5.76 13.17 25.20
N ASP A 548 5.20 12.60 24.14
CA ASP A 548 3.75 12.51 23.95
C ASP A 548 3.13 11.74 25.13
N LEU A 549 3.74 10.64 25.59
CA LEU A 549 3.23 9.87 26.73
C LEU A 549 3.35 10.59 28.09
N VAL A 550 4.39 11.39 28.28
CA VAL A 550 4.65 12.11 29.55
C VAL A 550 3.93 13.46 29.61
N ILE A 551 3.70 14.12 28.45
CA ILE A 551 3.13 15.46 28.32
C ILE A 551 1.66 15.39 27.86
N ASP A 552 1.41 14.71 26.74
CA ASP A 552 0.08 14.53 26.16
C ASP A 552 -0.63 13.36 26.84
N SER A 553 -1.24 13.70 27.97
CA SER A 553 -2.09 12.87 28.83
C SER A 553 -3.35 12.28 28.16
N PHE A 554 -3.23 11.64 27.00
CA PHE A 554 -4.28 10.80 26.43
C PHE A 554 -4.15 9.34 26.86
N ALA A 555 -5.32 8.77 27.18
CA ALA A 555 -5.63 7.43 27.72
C ALA A 555 -5.65 7.27 29.26
N ILE A 556 -4.83 7.96 30.05
CA ILE A 556 -4.79 7.72 31.50
C ILE A 556 -5.50 8.85 32.25
N LYS A 557 -6.82 8.73 32.43
CA LYS A 557 -7.67 9.73 33.11
C LYS A 557 -7.23 10.14 34.53
N ASP A 558 -6.19 9.53 35.12
CA ASP A 558 -5.80 9.72 36.52
C ASP A 558 -4.28 9.77 36.81
N ILE A 559 -3.38 9.79 35.82
CA ILE A 559 -1.94 10.03 36.05
C ILE A 559 -1.58 11.36 35.41
N SER A 560 -1.61 12.42 36.22
CA SER A 560 -1.02 13.70 35.83
C SER A 560 0.42 13.74 36.32
N PHE A 561 1.33 14.11 35.43
CA PHE A 561 2.71 14.40 35.75
C PHE A 561 2.93 15.89 36.09
N ASP A 562 1.89 16.68 36.39
CA ASP A 562 2.02 18.16 36.45
C ASP A 562 3.13 18.63 37.39
N THR A 563 3.24 18.04 38.59
CA THR A 563 4.29 18.33 39.58
C THR A 563 4.85 17.06 40.23
N PRO A 564 6.11 17.07 40.74
CA PRO A 564 6.68 15.93 41.45
C PRO A 564 5.82 15.47 42.64
N GLU A 565 5.21 16.43 43.34
CA GLU A 565 4.38 16.18 44.52
C GLU A 565 3.06 15.49 44.15
N SER A 566 2.38 15.96 43.10
CA SER A 566 1.14 15.33 42.63
C SER A 566 1.41 13.92 42.11
N PHE A 567 2.53 13.73 41.42
CA PHE A 567 2.96 12.43 40.94
C PHE A 567 3.19 11.44 42.09
N ARG A 568 3.92 11.85 43.14
CA ARG A 568 4.14 11.03 44.35
C ARG A 568 2.84 10.68 45.07
N GLU A 569 1.94 11.64 45.23
CA GLU A 569 0.64 11.41 45.89
C GLU A 569 -0.19 10.37 45.13
N ARG A 570 -0.30 10.53 43.81
CA ARG A 570 -1.03 9.61 42.93
C ARG A 570 -0.39 8.22 42.91
N PHE A 571 0.94 8.13 42.81
CA PHE A 571 1.66 6.86 42.90
C PHE A 571 1.40 6.13 44.22
N ASN A 572 1.44 6.84 45.36
CA ASN A 572 1.16 6.26 46.68
C ASN A 572 -0.29 5.76 46.81
N LYS A 573 -1.26 6.50 46.25
CA LYS A 573 -2.64 6.03 46.16
C LYS A 573 -2.74 4.75 45.34
N GLY A 574 -2.16 4.72 44.14
CA GLY A 574 -2.10 3.51 43.32
C GLY A 574 -1.45 2.34 44.04
N LYS A 575 -0.35 2.56 44.76
CA LYS A 575 0.33 1.54 45.57
C LYS A 575 -0.61 0.92 46.61
N THR A 576 -1.52 1.71 47.18
CA THR A 576 -2.54 1.22 48.11
C THR A 576 -3.61 0.39 47.40
N ASP A 577 -4.05 0.85 46.23
CA ASP A 577 -5.07 0.18 45.41
C ASP A 577 -4.55 -1.18 44.89
N ILE A 578 -3.30 -1.24 44.41
CA ILE A 578 -2.69 -2.50 43.94
C ILE A 578 -2.40 -3.46 45.08
N GLN A 579 -1.99 -2.99 46.27
CA GLN A 579 -1.83 -3.85 47.44
C GLN A 579 -3.16 -4.54 47.79
N THR A 580 -4.26 -3.77 47.77
CA THR A 580 -5.61 -4.32 48.01
C THR A 580 -5.99 -5.35 46.95
N ALA A 581 -5.69 -5.08 45.68
CA ALA A 581 -5.92 -6.02 44.58
C ALA A 581 -5.11 -7.32 44.74
N ILE A 582 -3.84 -7.22 45.15
CA ILE A 582 -2.97 -8.38 45.38
C ILE A 582 -3.47 -9.22 46.55
N ASP A 583 -3.89 -8.58 47.65
CA ASP A 583 -4.47 -9.28 48.80
C ASP A 583 -5.73 -10.06 48.41
N LEU A 584 -6.57 -9.49 47.53
CA LEU A 584 -7.72 -10.17 46.95
C LEU A 584 -7.31 -11.35 46.05
N ILE A 585 -6.33 -11.17 45.15
CA ILE A 585 -5.81 -12.25 44.30
C ILE A 585 -5.30 -13.41 45.18
N LYS A 586 -4.54 -13.10 46.24
CA LYS A 586 -4.02 -14.10 47.17
C LYS A 586 -5.10 -14.84 47.94
N ALA A 587 -6.13 -14.13 48.39
CA ALA A 587 -7.24 -14.70 49.13
C ALA A 587 -8.13 -15.60 48.27
N ARG A 588 -8.19 -15.34 46.96
CA ARG A 588 -9.10 -15.99 46.01
C ARG A 588 -8.43 -17.03 45.10
N SER A 589 -7.11 -16.95 44.89
CA SER A 589 -6.42 -17.95 44.08
C SER A 589 -6.28 -19.28 44.83
N ALA A 590 -6.63 -20.36 44.13
CA ALA A 590 -6.42 -21.73 44.59
C ALA A 590 -5.01 -22.25 44.28
N ASP A 591 -4.26 -21.57 43.42
CA ASP A 591 -2.91 -21.96 43.01
C ASP A 591 -1.85 -21.24 43.86
N ASP A 592 -0.98 -22.00 44.52
CA ASP A 592 0.13 -21.44 45.29
C ASP A 592 1.19 -20.80 44.40
N ALA A 593 1.26 -21.15 43.10
CA ALA A 593 2.11 -20.48 42.13
C ALA A 593 1.66 -19.04 41.88
N ASP A 594 0.37 -18.80 41.69
CA ASP A 594 -0.20 -17.45 41.50
C ASP A 594 0.08 -16.57 42.73
N LYS A 595 -0.12 -17.12 43.94
CA LYS A 595 0.17 -16.42 45.21
C LYS A 595 1.64 -16.03 45.31
N LYS A 596 2.54 -16.94 44.95
CA LYS A 596 3.98 -16.69 44.94
C LYS A 596 4.36 -15.59 43.95
N VAL A 597 3.79 -15.62 42.74
CA VAL A 597 4.02 -14.62 41.69
C VAL A 597 3.65 -13.22 42.17
N VAL A 598 2.46 -13.06 42.76
CA VAL A 598 2.02 -11.74 43.25
C VAL A 598 2.76 -11.27 44.50
N ASP A 599 3.22 -12.20 45.35
CA ASP A 599 4.09 -11.88 46.50
C ASP A 599 5.48 -11.40 46.06
N GLU A 600 6.10 -12.09 45.09
CA GLU A 600 7.36 -11.66 44.50
C GLU A 600 7.24 -10.27 43.84
N TRP A 601 6.14 -10.04 43.10
CA TRP A 601 5.87 -8.76 42.47
C TRP A 601 5.72 -7.63 43.49
N MET A 602 4.96 -7.86 44.57
CA MET A 602 4.82 -6.88 45.65
C MET A 602 6.13 -6.65 46.41
N GLY A 603 6.96 -7.69 46.57
CA GLY A 603 8.31 -7.55 47.12
C GLY A 603 9.14 -6.54 46.35
N LEU A 604 9.18 -6.64 45.01
CA LEU A 604 9.89 -5.69 44.15
C LEU A 604 9.40 -4.24 44.36
N LEU A 605 8.07 -4.04 44.41
CA LEU A 605 7.48 -2.71 44.60
C LEU A 605 7.74 -2.14 46.01
N GLN A 606 7.84 -2.99 47.03
CA GLN A 606 8.14 -2.59 48.41
C GLN A 606 9.62 -2.27 48.61
N GLU A 607 10.52 -2.98 47.94
CA GLU A 607 11.97 -2.75 47.94
C GLU A 607 12.38 -1.53 47.12
N GLY A 608 11.45 -0.89 46.41
CA GLY A 608 11.73 0.25 45.55
C GLY A 608 12.30 -0.13 44.18
N ASN A 609 12.25 -1.42 43.82
CA ASN A 609 12.63 -1.90 42.50
C ASN A 609 11.48 -1.73 41.50
N LEU A 610 11.13 -0.47 41.25
CA LEU A 610 10.00 -0.09 40.40
C LEU A 610 10.15 -0.59 38.96
N TYR A 611 11.36 -0.57 38.40
CA TYR A 611 11.62 -1.05 37.04
C TYR A 611 11.19 -2.51 36.88
N ASP A 612 11.72 -3.41 37.72
CA ASP A 612 11.42 -4.85 37.58
C ASP A 612 9.96 -5.15 37.98
N ALA A 613 9.37 -4.36 38.88
CA ALA A 613 7.94 -4.46 39.18
C ALA A 613 7.08 -4.11 37.95
N LEU A 614 7.33 -2.98 37.29
CA LEU A 614 6.57 -2.56 36.11
C LEU A 614 6.73 -3.56 34.95
N SER A 615 7.96 -3.97 34.62
CA SER A 615 8.24 -4.93 33.56
C SER A 615 7.60 -6.32 33.79
N ARG A 616 7.24 -6.66 35.03
CA ARG A 616 6.59 -7.95 35.40
C ARG A 616 5.11 -7.83 35.73
N LEU A 617 4.47 -6.69 35.47
CA LEU A 617 3.05 -6.49 35.79
C LEU A 617 2.12 -7.49 35.08
N ASN A 618 2.50 -7.97 33.88
CA ASN A 618 1.73 -8.99 33.16
C ASN A 618 1.62 -10.31 33.94
N ASP A 619 2.60 -10.64 34.81
CA ASP A 619 2.55 -11.82 35.67
C ASP A 619 1.37 -11.71 36.66
N VAL A 620 1.15 -10.51 37.23
CA VAL A 620 0.02 -10.22 38.12
C VAL A 620 -1.30 -10.31 37.37
N PHE A 621 -1.36 -9.79 36.14
CA PHE A 621 -2.54 -9.89 35.29
C PHE A 621 -2.91 -11.33 34.96
N ASN A 622 -1.91 -12.17 34.65
CA ASN A 622 -2.13 -13.60 34.39
C ASN A 622 -2.62 -14.34 35.64
N ALA A 623 -2.02 -14.06 36.81
CA ALA A 623 -2.48 -14.62 38.09
C ALA A 623 -3.93 -14.23 38.39
N TYR A 624 -4.32 -12.98 38.13
CA TYR A 624 -5.71 -12.53 38.21
C TYR A 624 -6.64 -13.31 37.26
N ARG A 625 -6.23 -13.50 35.99
CA ARG A 625 -7.04 -14.22 34.97
C ARG A 625 -7.31 -15.69 35.30
N ASN A 626 -6.50 -16.30 36.16
CA ASN A 626 -6.68 -17.68 36.60
C ASN A 626 -7.82 -17.86 37.61
N ILE A 627 -8.28 -16.77 38.24
CA ILE A 627 -9.34 -16.80 39.25
C ILE A 627 -10.72 -16.74 38.58
N LYS A 628 -11.56 -17.75 38.83
CA LYS A 628 -12.88 -17.87 38.18
C LYS A 628 -14.05 -17.32 39.01
N ASP A 629 -13.88 -17.22 40.33
CA ASP A 629 -14.96 -16.92 41.28
C ASP A 629 -14.77 -15.54 41.96
N LEU A 630 -14.75 -14.47 41.16
CA LEU A 630 -14.72 -13.09 41.63
C LEU A 630 -16.05 -12.40 41.36
N SER A 631 -16.54 -11.59 42.31
CA SER A 631 -17.66 -10.67 42.08
C SER A 631 -17.29 -9.56 41.09
N GLU A 632 -18.29 -8.94 40.45
CA GLU A 632 -18.05 -7.82 39.51
C GLU A 632 -17.26 -6.67 40.15
N ASP A 633 -17.53 -6.36 41.42
CA ASP A 633 -16.84 -5.32 42.16
C ASP A 633 -15.37 -5.67 42.42
N GLU A 634 -15.06 -6.93 42.76
CA GLU A 634 -13.69 -7.42 42.93
C GLU A 634 -12.93 -7.41 41.60
N GLN A 635 -13.55 -7.91 40.52
CA GLN A 635 -12.97 -7.88 39.17
C GLN A 635 -12.65 -6.45 38.72
N SER A 636 -13.62 -5.54 38.89
CA SER A 636 -13.48 -4.12 38.55
C SER A 636 -12.36 -3.45 39.34
N SER A 637 -12.25 -3.75 40.65
CA SER A 637 -11.23 -3.18 41.52
C SER A 637 -9.82 -3.67 41.16
N ILE A 638 -9.65 -4.98 40.96
CA ILE A 638 -8.37 -5.57 40.54
C ILE A 638 -7.95 -5.03 39.17
N TYR A 639 -8.87 -5.04 38.20
CA TYR A 639 -8.59 -4.57 36.84
C TYR A 639 -8.20 -3.09 36.82
N LYS A 640 -8.88 -2.23 37.58
CA LYS A 640 -8.54 -0.81 37.69
C LYS A 640 -7.15 -0.60 38.28
N ALA A 641 -6.80 -1.34 39.34
CA ALA A 641 -5.48 -1.23 39.96
C ALA A 641 -4.36 -1.69 39.02
N ILE A 642 -4.53 -2.83 38.33
CA ILE A 642 -3.57 -3.31 37.33
C ILE A 642 -3.47 -2.33 36.16
N SER A 643 -4.59 -1.86 35.62
CA SER A 643 -4.61 -0.87 34.52
C SER A 643 -3.91 0.43 34.91
N TYR A 644 -4.05 0.85 36.17
CA TYR A 644 -3.36 2.01 36.71
C TYR A 644 -1.84 1.82 36.73
N PHE A 645 -1.33 0.66 37.17
CA PHE A 645 0.11 0.37 37.10
C PHE A 645 0.63 0.15 35.68
N SER A 646 -0.19 -0.43 34.80
CA SER A 646 0.15 -0.63 33.38
C SER A 646 0.38 0.70 32.67
N SER A 647 -0.28 1.74 33.15
CA SER A 647 -0.11 3.11 32.67
C SER A 647 1.27 3.68 33.01
N PHE A 648 1.86 3.34 34.16
CA PHE A 648 3.24 3.71 34.50
C PHE A 648 4.25 2.92 33.67
N ASP A 649 4.03 1.62 33.48
CA ASP A 649 4.87 0.79 32.61
C ASP A 649 4.91 1.39 31.20
N TYR A 650 3.74 1.66 30.63
CA TYR A 650 3.60 2.23 29.29
C TYR A 650 4.27 3.61 29.15
N ALA A 651 4.19 4.49 30.15
CA ALA A 651 4.76 5.83 30.07
C ALA A 651 6.25 5.91 30.45
N LEU A 652 6.73 5.06 31.37
CA LEU A 652 8.05 5.23 31.99
C LEU A 652 9.07 4.17 31.57
N VAL A 653 8.64 2.96 31.24
CA VAL A 653 9.55 1.81 31.06
C VAL A 653 9.47 1.27 29.63
N ASN A 654 8.28 0.95 29.16
CA ASN A 654 8.05 0.18 27.93
C ASN A 654 8.72 0.79 26.67
N PRO A 655 8.61 2.10 26.36
CA PRO A 655 9.22 2.69 25.16
C PRO A 655 10.75 2.57 25.15
N TYR A 656 11.36 2.80 26.32
CA TYR A 656 12.82 2.74 26.50
C TYR A 656 13.33 1.31 26.53
N GLN A 657 12.59 0.41 27.20
CA GLN A 657 12.95 -1.00 27.29
C GLN A 657 12.98 -1.63 25.89
N LYS A 658 11.93 -1.46 25.09
CA LYS A 658 11.87 -1.95 23.70
C LYS A 658 13.01 -1.39 22.84
N TYR A 659 13.34 -0.10 23.00
CA TYR A 659 14.47 0.52 22.31
C TYR A 659 15.80 -0.13 22.70
N PHE A 660 16.08 -0.27 23.99
CA PHE A 660 17.31 -0.88 24.46
C PHE A 660 17.44 -2.36 24.07
N GLU A 661 16.35 -3.12 24.11
CA GLU A 661 16.29 -4.50 23.64
C GLU A 661 16.62 -4.59 22.15
N HIS A 662 16.05 -3.69 21.34
CA HIS A 662 16.35 -3.58 19.91
C HIS A 662 17.83 -3.24 19.66
N GLU A 663 18.39 -2.22 20.31
CA GLU A 663 19.81 -1.88 20.14
C GLU A 663 20.75 -3.01 20.59
N LEU A 664 20.36 -3.74 21.64
CA LEU A 664 21.13 -4.88 22.12
C LEU A 664 21.11 -6.03 21.12
N ASP A 665 19.95 -6.31 20.50
CA ASP A 665 19.84 -7.29 19.41
C ASP A 665 20.68 -6.87 18.20
N VAL A 666 20.62 -5.59 17.78
CA VAL A 666 21.47 -5.06 16.69
C VAL A 666 22.95 -5.36 16.97
N ILE A 667 23.45 -5.02 18.15
CA ILE A 667 24.87 -5.20 18.49
C ILE A 667 25.25 -6.68 18.59
N LYS A 668 24.48 -7.49 19.32
CA LYS A 668 24.78 -8.91 19.53
C LYS A 668 24.69 -9.72 18.23
N SER A 669 23.69 -9.42 17.41
CA SER A 669 23.54 -10.07 16.10
C SER A 669 24.63 -9.62 15.13
N ALA A 670 25.02 -8.34 15.14
CA ALA A 670 26.12 -7.84 14.31
C ALA A 670 27.46 -8.54 14.60
N GLN A 671 27.72 -8.94 15.85
CA GLN A 671 28.96 -9.64 16.22
C GLN A 671 29.15 -10.99 15.50
N GLN A 672 28.08 -11.60 14.97
CA GLN A 672 28.14 -12.90 14.30
C GLN A 672 28.83 -12.85 12.92
N ASN A 673 28.76 -11.71 12.21
CA ASN A 673 29.34 -11.57 10.87
C ASN A 673 30.08 -10.24 10.63
N VAL A 674 30.53 -9.60 11.72
CA VAL A 674 31.31 -8.36 11.65
C VAL A 674 32.72 -8.61 11.07
N PRO A 675 33.29 -7.68 10.29
CA PRO A 675 34.72 -7.69 9.98
C PRO A 675 35.57 -7.73 11.25
N GLU A 676 36.64 -8.53 11.29
CA GLU A 676 37.48 -8.72 12.49
C GLU A 676 37.95 -7.39 13.11
N GLN A 677 38.27 -6.41 12.27
CA GLN A 677 38.72 -5.07 12.68
C GLN A 677 37.66 -4.24 13.43
N GLU A 678 36.37 -4.55 13.27
CA GLU A 678 35.25 -3.84 13.90
C GLU A 678 34.71 -4.58 15.15
N ARG A 679 35.19 -5.79 15.43
CA ARG A 679 34.72 -6.60 16.57
C ARG A 679 34.93 -5.91 17.92
N ALA A 680 36.08 -5.26 18.12
CA ALA A 680 36.39 -4.52 19.35
C ALA A 680 35.45 -3.31 19.55
N SER A 681 35.04 -2.66 18.45
CA SER A 681 34.09 -1.55 18.49
C SER A 681 32.70 -2.01 18.91
N LEU A 682 32.20 -3.14 18.38
CA LEU A 682 30.93 -3.73 18.81
C LEU A 682 30.94 -4.20 20.27
N GLN A 683 32.02 -4.79 20.75
CA GLN A 683 32.15 -5.18 22.16
C GLN A 683 32.12 -3.96 23.09
N SER A 684 32.76 -2.88 22.68
CA SER A 684 32.74 -1.61 23.42
C SER A 684 31.34 -0.98 23.42
N ALA A 685 30.63 -1.04 22.28
CA ALA A 685 29.26 -0.58 22.16
C ALA A 685 28.30 -1.40 23.06
N GLU A 686 28.46 -2.72 23.10
CA GLU A 686 27.68 -3.60 24.00
C GLU A 686 27.90 -3.24 25.47
N GLN A 687 29.15 -2.97 25.88
CA GLN A 687 29.46 -2.57 27.25
C GLN A 687 28.83 -1.22 27.60
N GLU A 688 28.93 -0.22 26.71
CA GLU A 688 28.30 1.08 26.90
C GLU A 688 26.78 0.97 26.99
N LEU A 689 26.14 0.21 26.10
CA LEU A 689 24.70 -0.02 26.11
C LEU A 689 24.25 -0.68 27.42
N ASN A 690 24.94 -1.74 27.86
CA ASN A 690 24.62 -2.38 29.14
C ASN A 690 24.77 -1.43 30.32
N GLN A 691 25.80 -0.59 30.35
CA GLN A 691 25.95 0.46 31.37
C GLN A 691 24.81 1.47 31.32
N ARG A 692 24.34 1.83 30.11
CA ARG A 692 23.20 2.73 29.94
C ARG A 692 21.90 2.11 30.45
N ILE A 693 21.64 0.84 30.14
CA ILE A 693 20.49 0.09 30.64
C ILE A 693 20.51 0.06 32.18
N GLN A 694 21.67 -0.19 32.80
CA GLN A 694 21.78 -0.16 34.26
C GLN A 694 21.54 1.25 34.83
N SER A 695 22.05 2.29 34.17
CA SER A 695 21.80 3.69 34.58
C SER A 695 20.32 4.05 34.50
N PHE A 696 19.61 3.57 33.47
CA PHE A 696 18.18 3.73 33.34
C PHE A 696 17.41 3.01 34.45
N LYS A 697 17.75 1.76 34.76
CA LYS A 697 17.16 1.04 35.89
C LYS A 697 17.34 1.77 37.21
N VAL A 698 18.55 2.29 37.46
CA VAL A 698 18.84 3.10 38.65
C VAL A 698 18.01 4.37 38.68
N LEU A 699 17.82 5.05 37.54
CA LEU A 699 16.94 6.21 37.44
C LEU A 699 15.50 5.85 37.82
N ILE A 700 14.91 4.83 37.20
CA ILE A 700 13.52 4.40 37.43
C ILE A 700 13.29 3.94 38.87
N ASN A 701 14.27 3.26 39.48
CA ASN A 701 14.22 2.84 40.89
C ASN A 701 14.53 3.99 41.88
N GLY A 702 14.89 5.17 41.37
CA GLY A 702 15.26 6.33 42.17
C GLY A 702 14.09 7.17 42.65
N ASP A 703 14.37 8.44 42.95
CA ASP A 703 13.34 9.39 43.37
C ASP A 703 12.39 9.72 42.21
N LEU A 704 11.09 9.52 42.43
CA LEU A 704 10.02 9.75 41.43
C LEU A 704 10.01 11.18 40.87
N GLY A 705 10.42 12.18 41.64
CA GLY A 705 10.55 13.56 41.16
C GLY A 705 11.74 13.74 40.21
N VAL A 706 12.84 13.02 40.44
CA VAL A 706 13.99 12.98 39.53
C VAL A 706 13.64 12.25 38.24
N VAL A 707 12.93 11.11 38.31
CA VAL A 707 12.42 10.39 37.15
C VAL A 707 11.61 11.33 36.27
N MET A 708 10.58 11.96 36.85
CA MET A 708 9.68 12.84 36.12
C MET A 708 10.40 14.05 35.51
N ASN A 709 11.27 14.72 36.27
CA ASN A 709 12.04 15.87 35.77
C ASN A 709 13.07 15.49 34.69
N THR A 710 13.49 14.24 34.65
CA THR A 710 14.38 13.72 33.61
C THR A 710 13.60 13.45 32.34
N LEU A 711 12.49 12.69 32.44
CA LEU A 711 11.73 12.25 31.27
C LEU A 711 10.94 13.40 30.60
N LYS A 712 10.52 14.42 31.36
CA LYS A 712 9.89 15.64 30.84
C LYS A 712 10.83 16.58 30.10
N ASP A 713 12.12 16.49 30.37
CA ASP A 713 13.12 17.38 29.78
C ASP A 713 13.64 16.74 28.49
N PRO A 714 13.32 17.31 27.30
CA PRO A 714 13.73 16.75 26.02
C PRO A 714 15.22 16.48 25.93
N GLN A 715 16.04 17.34 26.54
CA GLN A 715 17.48 17.24 26.45
C GLN A 715 18.02 16.10 27.33
N LYS A 716 17.50 15.95 28.55
CA LYS A 716 17.90 14.86 29.44
C LYS A 716 17.42 13.51 28.94
N THR A 717 16.21 13.44 28.40
CA THR A 717 15.70 12.23 27.75
C THR A 717 16.53 11.87 26.54
N ARG A 718 16.92 12.85 25.71
CA ARG A 718 17.84 12.61 24.59
C ARG A 718 19.18 12.05 25.08
N GLU A 719 19.76 12.61 26.14
CA GLU A 719 21.02 12.11 26.74
C GLU A 719 20.91 10.68 27.29
N LEU A 720 19.73 10.26 27.72
CA LEU A 720 19.45 8.90 28.20
C LEU A 720 19.45 7.87 27.07
N ILE A 721 18.97 8.23 25.88
CA ILE A 721 18.83 7.32 24.73
C ILE A 721 19.94 7.47 23.67
N SER A 722 20.86 8.42 23.87
CA SER A 722 22.00 8.66 22.99
C SER A 722 23.23 7.86 23.41
N PHE A 723 23.96 7.35 22.42
CA PHE A 723 25.17 6.55 22.61
C PHE A 723 26.38 7.21 21.95
N ARG A 724 27.54 7.15 22.62
CA ARG A 724 28.78 7.70 22.09
C ARG A 724 29.24 6.94 20.86
N PHE A 725 28.99 5.63 20.80
CA PHE A 725 29.37 4.81 19.65
C PHE A 725 28.58 5.13 18.37
N TYR A 726 27.48 5.89 18.45
CA TYR A 726 26.79 6.42 17.26
C TYR A 726 27.20 7.84 16.88
N GLY A 727 27.82 8.60 17.79
CA GLY A 727 28.31 9.96 17.54
C GLY A 727 29.82 10.02 17.29
N LYS A 728 30.29 11.20 16.85
CA LYS A 728 31.71 11.57 16.90
C LYS A 728 32.02 12.35 18.16
#